data_AF-A0A3P8UMH4-F1
#
_entry.id   AF-A0A3P8UMH4-F1
#
_cell.length_a   1.000
_cell.length_b   1.000
_cell.length_c   1.000
_cell.angle_alpha   90.00
_cell.angle_beta   90.00
_cell.angle_gamma   90.00
#
_symmetry.space_group_name_H-M   'P 1'
#
loop_
_entity.id
_entity.type
_entity.pdbx_description
1 polymer ?
#
loop_
_entity_poly.entity_id
_entity_poly.type
_entity_poly.pdbx_seq_one_letter_code
_entity_poly.pdbx_strand_id
1 'polypeptide(L)'
;MSLPLLLGHSANKRLGKDKFHKSQHFDVHNGIPLLVGAEKPGIGGELLIGQKIKPKYSVYPDGQGAALPSWVAFDKQVLKFDAYFEEDVPQNRHETRRVRKCQIFFYPEDDTIKVVEPELKNSGIPQGTLIRRHRIPLPPPDDDQFYNVFHFNINQQMVLYSRTFTITSCDPFTRNFITRLGVILNEPSTVPDDPYTRHRQQIEDSMNPLHPYERHDTLKQFLLHDRHILRFFCLWDDTESKSNDRRELVLHYFLSDDTIEIREVFPPNSGRDNVSKFLRRCKLPKKTHVQMKQPGEITDRTVLNVLESKRRGQRYLLDSHKTGAVHEEFYQDRDLTVGGDVNVFGRRMIIVDCDQFTKDYYRSKYGIEDFTLAPYKTPEAPQVPRLPPPYNGFGSEEDSLRSCQGLLPKALQKDFRKFMEKDRSGLESNILNFQSKMVTDDPVDRERVFIISFYLSDDTVSVFERPQKNSGVLGGKFLERGRVKKPGQEVFKSEPSEYFKAQDLYVGASLCLNRHHFLLLDADEYTLSYMERHAEEFPRSNLGNILSKIKSVPEEKQSEIKKFLALNDPDNTGVIPYYTLRSLLRGLDCDLSEHELLVLGRSFTESRCPEEDVGTMLATAQELLRKKLFEHFHEIKRALVHRDRSRSGRLSMSEMRTLCKSCRLPLPDSLLSALLHKFAESGEVDYQAFIAGINWLENPAPPVTPELIAKFELNMRLDAGDAAVKNINYSSLLGDVFSNIPSGNGDQTNAPSDRRREREREREIKRSSNSLVSHNKSRFMWRICKDVAAVVAAAVAAQGRTTQNTREKTCLSIFAYIVVQHIYIYQARTVGIPGKVLPGIPIVKIGGKMVED
;
A
#
# COMPACT_ATOMS: atom_id res chain seq x y z
N MET A 1 25.43 -55.03 -92.57
CA MET A 1 25.98 -54.61 -93.87
C MET A 1 27.46 -54.32 -93.69
N SER A 2 28.34 -55.28 -93.98
CA SER A 2 29.80 -55.08 -93.90
C SER A 2 30.32 -54.58 -95.24
N LEU A 3 30.86 -53.36 -95.28
CA LEU A 3 31.51 -52.81 -96.47
C LEU A 3 32.80 -53.60 -96.79
N PRO A 4 33.13 -53.85 -98.07
CA PRO A 4 34.37 -54.49 -98.46
C PRO A 4 35.58 -53.62 -98.10
N LEU A 5 36.68 -54.24 -97.65
CA LEU A 5 37.93 -53.59 -97.24
C LEU A 5 38.78 -53.17 -98.47
N LEU A 6 38.21 -52.35 -99.33
CA LEU A 6 38.89 -51.74 -100.48
C LEU A 6 39.31 -50.30 -100.15
N LEU A 7 40.39 -49.83 -100.76
CA LEU A 7 40.87 -48.46 -100.62
C LEU A 7 39.75 -47.47 -101.00
N GLY A 8 39.38 -46.59 -100.05
CA GLY A 8 38.31 -45.61 -100.21
C GLY A 8 37.03 -45.89 -99.41
N HIS A 9 36.79 -47.14 -98.98
CA HIS A 9 35.59 -47.50 -98.19
C HIS A 9 35.83 -47.56 -96.67
N SER A 10 37.04 -47.24 -96.21
CA SER A 10 37.37 -47.11 -94.78
C SER A 10 37.52 -45.65 -94.37
N ALA A 11 36.67 -45.17 -93.47
CA ALA A 11 36.87 -43.87 -92.83
C ALA A 11 38.15 -43.88 -91.98
N ASN A 12 39.00 -42.86 -92.13
CA ASN A 12 40.25 -42.77 -91.37
C ASN A 12 39.97 -42.37 -89.91
N LYS A 13 39.92 -43.37 -89.02
CA LYS A 13 39.70 -43.22 -87.57
C LYS A 13 40.85 -42.54 -86.80
N ARG A 14 41.88 -42.03 -87.50
CA ARG A 14 43.04 -41.35 -86.90
C ARG A 14 42.99 -39.82 -87.01
N LEU A 15 42.00 -39.24 -87.70
CA LEU A 15 41.82 -37.79 -87.74
C LEU A 15 41.38 -37.28 -86.35
N GLY A 16 42.14 -36.32 -85.79
CA GLY A 16 41.90 -35.74 -84.45
C GLY A 16 42.47 -36.53 -83.27
N LYS A 17 43.27 -37.58 -83.51
CA LYS A 17 44.00 -38.26 -82.44
C LYS A 17 45.34 -37.59 -82.17
N ASP A 18 45.58 -37.25 -80.90
CA ASP A 18 46.85 -36.65 -80.46
C ASP A 18 47.78 -37.67 -79.76
N LYS A 19 47.25 -38.84 -79.35
CA LYS A 19 48.00 -39.86 -78.60
C LYS A 19 48.31 -41.08 -79.48
N PHE A 20 49.60 -41.27 -79.80
CA PHE A 20 50.11 -42.41 -80.58
C PHE A 20 51.19 -43.23 -79.86
N HIS A 21 51.29 -43.10 -78.54
CA HIS A 21 52.26 -43.84 -77.74
C HIS A 21 52.00 -45.35 -77.82
N LYS A 22 53.07 -46.14 -77.94
CA LYS A 22 53.01 -47.61 -77.93
C LYS A 22 53.17 -48.12 -76.50
N SER A 23 52.31 -49.03 -76.10
CA SER A 23 52.48 -49.81 -74.88
C SER A 23 53.56 -50.88 -75.06
N GLN A 24 54.34 -51.09 -74.00
CA GLN A 24 55.37 -52.14 -73.96
C GLN A 24 54.72 -53.48 -73.68
N HIS A 25 54.25 -54.16 -74.74
CA HIS A 25 53.64 -55.49 -74.64
C HIS A 25 54.66 -56.61 -74.40
N PHE A 26 55.88 -56.39 -74.87
CA PHE A 26 57.02 -57.28 -74.69
C PHE A 26 58.04 -56.59 -73.80
N ASP A 27 58.55 -57.31 -72.82
CA ASP A 27 59.57 -56.80 -71.90
C ASP A 27 60.60 -57.91 -71.61
N VAL A 28 61.84 -57.54 -71.31
CA VAL A 28 62.92 -58.50 -71.02
C VAL A 28 63.25 -58.40 -69.54
N HIS A 29 62.65 -59.28 -68.74
CA HIS A 29 62.93 -59.34 -67.31
C HIS A 29 63.99 -60.42 -67.05
N ASN A 30 65.13 -60.05 -66.46
CA ASN A 30 66.25 -60.94 -66.14
C ASN A 30 66.76 -61.76 -67.35
N GLY A 31 66.81 -61.16 -68.55
CA GLY A 31 67.35 -61.80 -69.77
C GLY A 31 66.38 -62.71 -70.53
N ILE A 32 65.16 -62.91 -70.03
CA ILE A 32 64.13 -63.70 -70.71
C ILE A 32 63.11 -62.74 -71.35
N PRO A 33 62.87 -62.83 -72.68
CA PRO A 33 61.81 -62.06 -73.32
C PRO A 33 60.44 -62.62 -72.89
N LEU A 34 59.66 -61.81 -72.18
CA LEU A 34 58.33 -62.13 -71.67
C LEU A 34 57.27 -61.27 -72.39
N LEU A 35 56.14 -61.89 -72.72
CA LEU A 35 54.93 -61.17 -73.10
C LEU A 35 54.25 -60.67 -71.82
N VAL A 36 54.63 -59.47 -71.36
CA VAL A 36 54.12 -58.85 -70.12
C VAL A 36 52.76 -58.15 -70.34
N GLY A 37 52.38 -57.86 -71.58
CA GLY A 37 51.28 -56.95 -71.89
C GLY A 37 50.00 -57.54 -72.44
N ALA A 38 49.56 -58.75 -72.08
CA ALA A 38 48.23 -59.23 -72.50
C ALA A 38 47.08 -58.29 -72.02
N GLU A 39 47.27 -57.60 -70.89
CA GLU A 39 46.30 -56.66 -70.31
C GLU A 39 46.61 -55.17 -70.61
N LYS A 40 47.73 -54.86 -71.26
CA LYS A 40 48.11 -53.47 -71.58
C LYS A 40 47.32 -52.99 -72.82
N PRO A 41 46.80 -51.75 -72.85
CA PRO A 41 46.04 -51.25 -74.00
C PRO A 41 46.92 -51.13 -75.26
N GLY A 42 46.32 -51.04 -76.44
CA GLY A 42 47.00 -50.78 -77.70
C GLY A 42 47.51 -49.34 -77.87
N ILE A 43 47.82 -48.98 -79.11
CA ILE A 43 48.42 -47.67 -79.45
C ILE A 43 47.48 -46.53 -79.03
N GLY A 44 48.02 -45.55 -78.30
CA GLY A 44 47.26 -44.38 -77.85
C GLY A 44 46.38 -44.62 -76.63
N GLY A 45 46.44 -45.81 -76.02
CA GLY A 45 45.61 -46.19 -74.87
C GLY A 45 44.27 -46.84 -75.23
N GLU A 46 44.01 -47.08 -76.52
CA GLU A 46 42.80 -47.76 -76.99
C GLU A 46 42.90 -49.28 -76.84
N LEU A 47 41.80 -49.93 -76.46
CA LEU A 47 41.73 -51.37 -76.34
C LEU A 47 41.91 -52.05 -77.70
N LEU A 48 42.68 -53.15 -77.73
CA LEU A 48 42.74 -54.01 -78.90
C LEU A 48 41.39 -54.71 -79.11
N ILE A 49 41.03 -54.99 -80.37
CA ILE A 49 39.80 -55.73 -80.70
C ILE A 49 39.83 -57.09 -80.00
N GLY A 50 38.85 -57.35 -79.13
CA GLY A 50 38.75 -58.57 -78.33
C GLY A 50 39.40 -58.52 -76.94
N GLN A 51 40.12 -57.44 -76.60
CA GLN A 51 40.77 -57.28 -75.30
C GLN A 51 39.79 -56.73 -74.26
N LYS A 52 39.63 -57.46 -73.14
CA LYS A 52 38.87 -57.02 -71.97
C LYS A 52 39.85 -56.67 -70.84
N ILE A 53 39.91 -55.41 -70.43
CA ILE A 53 40.67 -55.03 -69.23
C ILE A 53 39.83 -55.41 -68.01
N LYS A 54 40.44 -56.14 -67.08
CA LYS A 54 39.85 -56.40 -65.77
C LYS A 54 39.92 -55.09 -64.95
N PRO A 55 38.79 -54.49 -64.57
CA PRO A 55 38.81 -53.25 -63.81
C PRO A 55 39.39 -53.50 -62.42
N LYS A 56 40.43 -52.75 -62.05
CA LYS A 56 41.04 -52.83 -60.71
C LYS A 56 40.20 -52.14 -59.63
N TYR A 57 39.27 -51.29 -60.02
CA TYR A 57 38.41 -50.49 -59.13
C TYR A 57 36.96 -50.52 -59.65
N SER A 58 36.03 -50.12 -58.80
CA SER A 58 34.63 -49.93 -59.16
C SER A 58 34.49 -48.91 -60.29
N VAL A 59 33.77 -49.30 -61.35
CA VAL A 59 33.50 -48.44 -62.49
C VAL A 59 32.12 -47.85 -62.33
N TYR A 60 32.04 -46.52 -62.28
CA TYR A 60 30.80 -45.77 -62.14
C TYR A 60 30.44 -45.12 -63.49
N PRO A 61 29.15 -45.04 -63.87
CA PRO A 61 28.74 -44.40 -65.11
C PRO A 61 29.06 -42.90 -65.12
N ASP A 62 29.61 -42.40 -66.23
CA ASP A 62 29.91 -40.97 -66.39
C ASP A 62 28.62 -40.14 -66.44
N GLY A 63 28.48 -39.20 -65.51
CA GLY A 63 27.37 -38.24 -65.50
C GLY A 63 27.56 -37.10 -66.52
N GLN A 64 26.53 -36.29 -66.73
CA GLN A 64 26.68 -35.04 -67.50
C GLN A 64 27.55 -34.04 -66.70
N GLY A 65 28.84 -33.94 -67.04
CA GLY A 65 29.78 -33.01 -66.40
C GLY A 65 31.25 -33.43 -66.54
N ALA A 66 32.15 -32.67 -65.90
CA ALA A 66 33.57 -33.04 -65.81
C ALA A 66 33.75 -34.26 -64.88
N ALA A 67 34.37 -35.32 -65.38
CA ALA A 67 34.60 -36.55 -64.62
C ALA A 67 35.57 -36.30 -63.45
N LEU A 68 35.03 -36.14 -62.25
CA LEU A 68 35.81 -36.08 -61.01
C LEU A 68 36.33 -37.49 -60.65
N PRO A 69 37.55 -37.63 -60.10
CA PRO A 69 38.04 -38.89 -59.58
C PRO A 69 37.13 -39.46 -58.47
N SER A 70 37.04 -40.79 -58.35
CA SER A 70 36.16 -41.49 -57.38
C SER A 70 36.37 -41.04 -55.93
N TRP A 71 37.63 -40.86 -55.52
CA TRP A 71 37.99 -40.43 -54.17
C TRP A 71 37.55 -39.00 -53.82
N VAL A 72 37.31 -38.15 -54.84
CA VAL A 72 36.71 -36.81 -54.65
C VAL A 72 35.20 -36.90 -54.75
N ALA A 73 34.69 -37.63 -55.75
CA ALA A 73 33.26 -37.70 -56.05
C ALA A 73 32.45 -38.35 -54.92
N PHE A 74 33.05 -39.34 -54.23
CA PHE A 74 32.39 -40.13 -53.20
C PHE A 74 32.99 -39.92 -51.80
N ASP A 75 33.73 -38.82 -51.57
CA ASP A 75 34.26 -38.48 -50.24
C ASP A 75 33.16 -38.55 -49.18
N LYS A 76 33.43 -39.26 -48.08
CA LYS A 76 32.53 -39.48 -46.93
C LYS A 76 31.22 -40.21 -47.24
N GLN A 77 30.98 -40.64 -48.48
CA GLN A 77 29.87 -41.52 -48.79
C GLN A 77 30.27 -42.95 -48.39
N VAL A 78 29.38 -43.63 -47.67
CA VAL A 78 29.63 -44.99 -47.18
C VAL A 78 28.39 -45.82 -47.42
N LEU A 79 28.58 -46.99 -48.02
CA LEU A 79 27.52 -47.96 -48.19
C LEU A 79 27.48 -48.90 -46.99
N LYS A 80 26.39 -48.86 -46.23
CA LYS A 80 26.13 -49.72 -45.08
C LYS A 80 25.15 -50.86 -45.42
N PHE A 81 25.57 -52.08 -45.14
CA PHE A 81 24.76 -53.30 -45.23
C PHE A 81 24.68 -53.98 -43.87
N ASP A 82 23.49 -54.47 -43.51
CA ASP A 82 23.28 -55.31 -42.34
C ASP A 82 23.42 -56.77 -42.76
N ALA A 83 24.27 -57.51 -42.07
CA ALA A 83 24.58 -58.91 -42.37
C ALA A 83 24.64 -59.75 -41.09
N TYR A 84 24.69 -61.06 -41.25
CA TYR A 84 25.05 -61.97 -40.16
C TYR A 84 25.95 -63.09 -40.68
N PHE A 85 26.67 -63.74 -39.77
CA PHE A 85 27.33 -65.01 -40.03
C PHE A 85 27.00 -66.00 -38.90
N GLU A 86 26.99 -67.28 -39.23
CA GLU A 86 26.79 -68.37 -38.27
C GLU A 86 28.15 -68.86 -37.75
N GLU A 87 28.25 -69.03 -36.44
CA GLU A 87 29.43 -69.56 -35.75
C GLU A 87 29.02 -70.82 -34.97
N ASP A 88 29.64 -71.96 -35.28
CA ASP A 88 29.38 -73.21 -34.59
C ASP A 88 30.01 -73.19 -33.19
N VAL A 89 29.23 -73.54 -32.17
CA VAL A 89 29.67 -73.54 -30.77
C VAL A 89 29.66 -74.98 -30.23
N PRO A 90 30.80 -75.70 -30.29
CA PRO A 90 30.88 -77.04 -29.71
C PRO A 90 30.86 -76.97 -28.18
N GLN A 91 30.21 -77.96 -27.54
CA GLN A 91 30.23 -78.22 -26.08
C GLN A 91 29.48 -77.23 -25.15
N ASN A 92 28.55 -76.41 -25.65
CA ASN A 92 27.67 -75.61 -24.78
C ASN A 92 26.34 -76.35 -24.48
N ARG A 93 25.84 -76.27 -23.23
CA ARG A 93 24.56 -76.87 -22.81
C ARG A 93 23.34 -76.17 -23.41
N HIS A 94 23.48 -74.89 -23.77
CA HIS A 94 22.36 -74.01 -24.12
C HIS A 94 22.25 -73.67 -25.62
N GLU A 95 23.33 -73.80 -26.40
CA GLU A 95 23.35 -73.46 -27.82
C GLU A 95 24.27 -74.42 -28.59
N THR A 96 23.93 -74.73 -29.86
CA THR A 96 24.77 -75.53 -30.78
C THR A 96 25.40 -74.66 -31.87
N ARG A 97 24.70 -73.59 -32.26
CA ARG A 97 25.14 -72.57 -33.23
C ARG A 97 24.75 -71.20 -32.72
N ARG A 98 25.55 -70.19 -33.05
CA ARG A 98 25.33 -68.79 -32.69
C ARG A 98 25.26 -67.94 -33.95
N VAL A 99 24.28 -67.04 -34.00
CA VAL A 99 24.13 -66.08 -35.10
C VAL A 99 24.72 -64.73 -34.67
N ARG A 100 25.77 -64.26 -35.34
CA ARG A 100 26.41 -62.97 -35.04
C ARG A 100 26.02 -61.93 -36.08
N LYS A 101 25.26 -60.93 -35.64
CA LYS A 101 24.85 -59.79 -36.46
C LYS A 101 26.05 -58.87 -36.69
N CYS A 102 26.20 -58.34 -37.87
CA CYS A 102 27.32 -57.51 -38.30
C CYS A 102 26.82 -56.40 -39.24
N GLN A 103 27.58 -55.31 -39.30
CA GLN A 103 27.39 -54.23 -40.26
C GLN A 103 28.61 -54.19 -41.16
N ILE A 104 28.38 -54.32 -42.47
CA ILE A 104 29.41 -54.23 -43.50
C ILE A 104 29.34 -52.83 -44.09
N PHE A 105 30.45 -52.11 -44.01
CA PHE A 105 30.63 -50.80 -44.61
C PHE A 105 31.53 -50.93 -45.82
N PHE A 106 31.04 -50.51 -46.98
CA PHE A 106 31.79 -50.39 -48.22
C PHE A 106 32.02 -48.92 -48.54
N TYR A 107 33.26 -48.54 -48.85
CA TYR A 107 33.66 -47.17 -49.10
C TYR A 107 33.88 -46.97 -50.62
N PRO A 108 32.93 -46.33 -51.34
CA PRO A 108 33.04 -46.13 -52.79
C PRO A 108 34.17 -45.18 -53.23
N GLU A 109 34.80 -44.46 -52.30
CA GLU A 109 35.98 -43.63 -52.57
C GLU A 109 37.21 -44.46 -53.00
N ASP A 110 37.42 -45.63 -52.39
CA ASP A 110 38.63 -46.46 -52.54
C ASP A 110 38.38 -47.99 -52.58
N ASP A 111 37.12 -48.41 -52.65
CA ASP A 111 36.66 -49.81 -52.66
C ASP A 111 37.10 -50.62 -51.42
N THR A 112 37.23 -49.95 -50.28
CA THR A 112 37.56 -50.63 -49.02
C THR A 112 36.33 -51.14 -48.30
N ILE A 113 36.50 -52.20 -47.51
CA ILE A 113 35.45 -52.82 -46.70
C ILE A 113 35.87 -52.80 -45.24
N LYS A 114 34.91 -52.49 -44.36
CA LYS A 114 35.03 -52.59 -42.90
C LYS A 114 33.84 -53.37 -42.36
N VAL A 115 34.07 -54.33 -41.47
CA VAL A 115 33.00 -55.10 -40.84
C VAL A 115 33.00 -54.83 -39.34
N VAL A 116 31.85 -54.44 -38.80
CA VAL A 116 31.69 -54.10 -37.38
C VAL A 116 30.52 -54.88 -36.81
N GLU A 117 30.75 -55.58 -35.71
CA GLU A 117 29.71 -56.18 -34.91
C GLU A 117 29.17 -55.15 -33.92
N PRO A 118 27.85 -54.89 -33.90
CA PRO A 118 27.24 -53.99 -32.94
C PRO A 118 27.38 -54.53 -31.52
N GLU A 119 27.62 -53.62 -30.57
CA GLU A 119 27.72 -53.97 -29.15
C GLU A 119 26.34 -54.32 -28.59
N LEU A 120 26.19 -55.54 -28.09
CA LEU A 120 24.98 -56.04 -27.44
C LEU A 120 25.26 -56.18 -25.94
N LYS A 121 24.42 -55.56 -25.13
CA LYS A 121 24.51 -55.65 -23.67
C LYS A 121 24.52 -57.11 -23.24
N ASN A 122 25.41 -57.43 -22.31
CA ASN A 122 25.57 -58.76 -21.73
C ASN A 122 26.01 -59.86 -22.74
N SER A 123 26.39 -59.57 -23.99
CA SER A 123 26.77 -60.60 -24.97
C SER A 123 27.88 -61.54 -24.48
N GLY A 124 28.84 -61.04 -23.69
CA GLY A 124 29.93 -61.83 -23.10
C GLY A 124 31.07 -62.15 -24.08
N ILE A 125 30.94 -61.72 -25.34
CA ILE A 125 31.91 -61.89 -26.41
C ILE A 125 32.56 -60.51 -26.67
N PRO A 126 33.86 -60.43 -27.02
CA PRO A 126 34.45 -59.18 -27.50
C PRO A 126 33.76 -58.75 -28.80
N GLN A 127 33.12 -57.58 -28.78
CA GLN A 127 32.38 -56.98 -29.89
C GLN A 127 33.09 -55.72 -30.40
N GLY A 128 32.64 -55.19 -31.54
CA GLY A 128 33.22 -54.00 -32.18
C GLY A 128 33.76 -54.31 -33.58
N THR A 129 34.90 -53.74 -33.96
CA THR A 129 35.42 -53.88 -35.33
C THR A 129 35.97 -55.29 -35.57
N LEU A 130 35.26 -56.09 -36.37
CA LEU A 130 35.65 -57.45 -36.75
C LEU A 130 36.71 -57.45 -37.86
N ILE A 131 36.51 -56.62 -38.88
CA ILE A 131 37.45 -56.44 -39.99
C ILE A 131 37.75 -54.95 -40.13
N ARG A 132 39.04 -54.57 -40.02
CA ARG A 132 39.50 -53.19 -40.21
C ARG A 132 39.31 -52.76 -41.67
N ARG A 133 39.20 -51.46 -41.91
CA ARG A 133 39.01 -50.90 -43.26
C ARG A 133 40.22 -51.19 -44.16
N HIS A 134 40.01 -51.98 -45.21
CA HIS A 134 40.97 -52.20 -46.32
C HIS A 134 40.25 -52.93 -47.47
N ARG A 135 40.94 -53.10 -48.60
CA ARG A 135 40.39 -53.82 -49.77
C ARG A 135 40.50 -55.31 -49.54
N ILE A 136 39.40 -56.04 -49.71
CA ILE A 136 39.34 -57.49 -49.46
C ILE A 136 39.38 -58.23 -50.80
N PRO A 137 40.30 -59.19 -51.01
CA PRO A 137 40.35 -59.99 -52.22
C PRO A 137 39.16 -60.96 -52.31
N LEU A 138 38.79 -61.34 -53.52
CA LEU A 138 37.79 -62.38 -53.79
C LEU A 138 38.34 -63.76 -53.36
N PRO A 139 37.47 -64.74 -53.07
CA PRO A 139 37.90 -66.08 -52.72
C PRO A 139 38.58 -66.79 -53.93
N PRO A 140 39.49 -67.76 -53.68
CA PRO A 140 40.08 -68.57 -54.76
C PRO A 140 38.98 -69.22 -55.63
N PRO A 141 39.06 -69.18 -56.98
CA PRO A 141 40.25 -69.01 -57.83
C PRO A 141 40.54 -67.57 -58.34
N ASP A 142 39.78 -66.55 -57.94
CA ASP A 142 39.93 -65.15 -58.40
C ASP A 142 40.60 -64.24 -57.34
N ASP A 143 41.60 -64.75 -56.63
CA ASP A 143 42.28 -64.03 -55.53
C ASP A 143 43.08 -62.79 -55.97
N ASP A 144 43.37 -62.68 -57.27
CA ASP A 144 43.95 -61.48 -57.89
C ASP A 144 42.99 -60.27 -57.96
N GLN A 145 41.70 -60.46 -57.67
CA GLN A 145 40.66 -59.44 -57.78
C GLN A 145 40.07 -59.06 -56.41
N PHE A 146 39.48 -57.88 -56.32
CA PHE A 146 38.89 -57.35 -55.08
C PHE A 146 37.37 -57.21 -55.19
N TYR A 147 36.70 -57.23 -54.03
CA TYR A 147 35.28 -56.93 -53.95
C TYR A 147 34.96 -55.50 -54.43
N ASN A 148 34.17 -55.43 -55.50
CA ASN A 148 33.54 -54.22 -56.07
C ASN A 148 32.08 -54.05 -55.57
N VAL A 149 31.50 -52.85 -55.68
CA VAL A 149 30.10 -52.49 -55.38
C VAL A 149 29.10 -53.50 -55.95
N PHE A 150 29.33 -53.99 -57.17
CA PHE A 150 28.40 -54.90 -57.85
C PHE A 150 28.31 -56.30 -57.23
N HIS A 151 29.21 -56.67 -56.32
CA HIS A 151 29.14 -57.95 -55.59
C HIS A 151 28.23 -57.91 -54.36
N PHE A 152 27.70 -56.74 -54.02
CA PHE A 152 26.80 -56.57 -52.89
C PHE A 152 25.34 -56.62 -53.34
N ASN A 153 24.61 -57.65 -52.90
CA ASN A 153 23.16 -57.71 -53.01
C ASN A 153 22.54 -58.27 -51.72
N ILE A 154 21.28 -57.95 -51.48
CA ILE A 154 20.51 -58.47 -50.35
C ILE A 154 20.24 -59.96 -50.57
N ASN A 155 20.24 -60.75 -49.50
CA ASN A 155 20.11 -62.22 -49.51
C ASN A 155 21.21 -62.96 -50.26
N GLN A 156 22.33 -62.28 -50.55
CA GLN A 156 23.50 -62.89 -51.14
C GLN A 156 24.54 -63.21 -50.06
N GLN A 157 25.17 -64.38 -50.18
CA GLN A 157 26.30 -64.77 -49.33
C GLN A 157 27.60 -64.25 -49.94
N MET A 158 28.49 -63.73 -49.08
CA MET A 158 29.82 -63.30 -49.47
C MET A 158 30.87 -63.83 -48.49
N VAL A 159 32.04 -64.18 -49.02
CA VAL A 159 33.12 -64.78 -48.23
C VAL A 159 34.18 -63.72 -47.94
N LEU A 160 34.31 -63.32 -46.68
CA LEU A 160 35.37 -62.40 -46.24
C LEU A 160 36.27 -63.16 -45.26
N TYR A 161 37.54 -63.35 -45.61
CA TYR A 161 38.52 -64.09 -44.78
C TYR A 161 38.01 -65.43 -44.24
N SER A 162 37.54 -66.29 -45.15
CA SER A 162 37.03 -67.63 -44.85
C SER A 162 35.79 -67.67 -43.95
N ARG A 163 35.07 -66.55 -43.81
CA ARG A 163 33.75 -66.49 -43.16
C ARG A 163 32.68 -66.09 -44.16
N THR A 164 31.55 -66.78 -44.13
CA THR A 164 30.39 -66.53 -44.98
C THR A 164 29.44 -65.56 -44.29
N PHE A 165 29.35 -64.34 -44.82
CA PHE A 165 28.40 -63.33 -44.38
C PHE A 165 27.18 -63.35 -45.30
N THR A 166 26.00 -63.41 -44.70
CA THR A 166 24.72 -63.28 -45.41
C THR A 166 24.21 -61.86 -45.24
N ILE A 167 24.11 -61.11 -46.33
CA ILE A 167 23.54 -59.75 -46.30
C ILE A 167 22.02 -59.85 -46.16
N THR A 168 21.46 -59.18 -45.18
CA THR A 168 20.02 -59.23 -44.84
C THR A 168 19.28 -57.98 -45.25
N SER A 169 19.88 -56.81 -45.00
CA SER A 169 19.26 -55.52 -45.31
C SER A 169 20.34 -54.51 -45.67
N CYS A 170 19.92 -53.37 -46.19
CA CYS A 170 20.80 -52.25 -46.50
C CYS A 170 20.12 -50.94 -46.09
N ASP A 171 20.93 -49.94 -45.75
CA ASP A 171 20.44 -48.62 -45.35
C ASP A 171 19.70 -47.91 -46.51
N PRO A 172 18.69 -47.06 -46.26
CA PRO A 172 17.96 -46.39 -47.35
C PRO A 172 18.86 -45.61 -48.32
N PHE A 173 19.95 -45.02 -47.82
CA PHE A 173 20.95 -44.36 -48.68
C PHE A 173 21.58 -45.34 -49.67
N THR A 174 22.02 -46.50 -49.18
CA THR A 174 22.63 -47.54 -50.02
C THR A 174 21.68 -48.13 -51.04
N ARG A 175 20.42 -48.34 -50.64
CA ARG A 175 19.38 -48.82 -51.54
C ARG A 175 19.24 -47.90 -52.73
N ASN A 176 19.14 -46.60 -52.48
CA ASN A 176 19.01 -45.58 -53.52
C ASN A 176 20.28 -45.48 -54.38
N PHE A 177 21.46 -45.52 -53.74
CA PHE A 177 22.75 -45.45 -54.44
C PHE A 177 22.92 -46.60 -55.43
N ILE A 178 22.69 -47.83 -54.97
CA ILE A 178 22.86 -49.05 -55.77
C ILE A 178 21.79 -49.15 -56.87
N THR A 179 20.55 -48.73 -56.57
CA THR A 179 19.47 -48.65 -57.57
C THR A 179 19.81 -47.64 -58.68
N ARG A 180 20.40 -46.48 -58.32
CA ARG A 180 20.88 -45.49 -59.32
C ARG A 180 22.03 -46.00 -60.17
N LEU A 181 22.86 -46.90 -59.63
CA LEU A 181 23.92 -47.58 -60.39
C LEU A 181 23.38 -48.69 -61.32
N GLY A 182 22.07 -48.94 -61.31
CA GLY A 182 21.42 -49.91 -62.19
C GLY A 182 21.37 -51.34 -61.65
N VAL A 183 21.69 -51.55 -60.37
CA VAL A 183 21.59 -52.86 -59.71
C VAL A 183 20.22 -53.00 -59.05
N ILE A 184 19.51 -54.08 -59.37
CA ILE A 184 18.22 -54.40 -58.77
C ILE A 184 18.46 -55.15 -57.46
N LEU A 185 18.06 -54.53 -56.34
CA LEU A 185 18.22 -55.11 -55.01
C LEU A 185 17.07 -56.07 -54.67
N ASN A 186 17.42 -57.19 -54.03
CA ASN A 186 16.43 -58.15 -53.53
C ASN A 186 15.65 -57.62 -52.31
N GLU A 187 14.55 -58.29 -51.97
CA GLU A 187 13.77 -57.98 -50.76
C GLU A 187 14.58 -58.27 -49.48
N PRO A 188 14.41 -57.44 -48.42
CA PRO A 188 15.10 -57.62 -47.15
C PRO A 188 14.75 -58.97 -46.51
N SER A 189 15.78 -59.64 -45.99
CA SER A 189 15.68 -60.94 -45.34
C SER A 189 15.69 -60.81 -43.82
N THR A 190 14.96 -61.67 -43.13
CA THR A 190 15.01 -61.74 -41.67
C THR A 190 16.24 -62.51 -41.21
N VAL A 191 16.98 -61.95 -40.25
CA VAL A 191 18.06 -62.68 -39.59
C VAL A 191 17.46 -63.90 -38.87
N PRO A 192 18.06 -65.11 -38.97
CA PRO A 192 17.61 -66.28 -38.22
C PRO A 192 17.63 -66.03 -36.71
N ASP A 193 16.62 -66.55 -36.01
CA ASP A 193 16.54 -66.43 -34.56
C ASP A 193 17.65 -67.22 -33.88
N ASP A 194 18.41 -66.53 -33.03
CA ASP A 194 19.43 -67.14 -32.18
C ASP A 194 18.78 -67.77 -30.94
N PRO A 195 18.92 -69.09 -30.72
CA PRO A 195 18.34 -69.78 -29.57
C PRO A 195 18.81 -69.20 -28.23
N TYR A 196 20.06 -68.72 -28.15
CA TYR A 196 20.61 -68.13 -26.95
C TYR A 196 19.94 -66.79 -26.62
N THR A 197 19.80 -65.91 -27.62
CA THR A 197 19.12 -64.61 -27.48
C THR A 197 17.67 -64.78 -27.04
N ARG A 198 16.93 -65.74 -27.61
CA ARG A 198 15.53 -66.02 -27.22
C ARG A 198 15.42 -66.49 -25.77
N HIS A 199 16.28 -67.41 -25.34
CA HIS A 199 16.29 -67.92 -23.96
C HIS A 199 16.61 -66.80 -22.95
N ARG A 200 17.50 -65.88 -23.32
CA ARG A 200 17.87 -64.75 -22.45
C ARG A 200 16.76 -63.71 -22.32
N GLN A 201 16.08 -63.38 -23.42
CA GLN A 201 14.91 -62.49 -23.40
C GLN A 201 13.83 -63.03 -22.47
N GLN A 202 13.54 -64.34 -22.51
CA GLN A 202 12.59 -64.96 -21.58
C GLN A 202 13.02 -64.85 -20.12
N ILE A 203 14.32 -64.89 -19.82
CA ILE A 203 14.84 -64.66 -18.46
C ILE A 203 14.68 -63.20 -18.05
N GLU A 204 15.01 -62.25 -18.94
CA GLU A 204 14.87 -60.81 -18.65
C GLU A 204 13.40 -60.41 -18.48
N ASP A 205 12.50 -60.91 -19.31
CA ASP A 205 11.06 -60.63 -19.23
C ASP A 205 10.41 -61.26 -17.98
N SER A 206 10.94 -62.39 -17.50
CA SER A 206 10.49 -63.02 -16.25
C SER A 206 11.15 -62.44 -15.00
N MET A 207 12.18 -61.59 -15.16
CA MET A 207 12.83 -60.92 -14.03
C MET A 207 12.04 -59.69 -13.60
N ASN A 208 11.36 -59.80 -12.47
CA ASN A 208 10.87 -58.63 -11.76
C ASN A 208 12.05 -57.81 -11.20
N PRO A 209 11.98 -56.46 -11.19
CA PRO A 209 13.01 -55.63 -10.61
C PRO A 209 13.22 -56.00 -9.13
N LEU A 210 14.48 -56.27 -8.74
CA LEU A 210 14.86 -56.66 -7.38
C LEU A 210 14.48 -55.60 -6.33
N HIS A 211 14.28 -54.35 -6.76
CA HIS A 211 13.72 -53.26 -5.96
C HIS A 211 12.59 -52.56 -6.75
N PRO A 212 11.31 -52.85 -6.45
CA PRO A 212 10.20 -52.06 -6.98
C PRO A 212 10.18 -50.71 -6.24
N TYR A 213 10.66 -49.66 -6.91
CA TYR A 213 10.48 -48.27 -6.49
C TYR A 213 9.04 -47.84 -6.81
N GLU A 214 8.20 -47.72 -5.79
CA GLU A 214 6.89 -47.09 -5.92
C GLU A 214 7.09 -45.57 -5.98
N ARG A 215 6.70 -44.95 -7.11
CA ARG A 215 6.68 -43.48 -7.22
C ARG A 215 5.36 -42.96 -6.65
N HIS A 216 5.43 -42.29 -5.50
CA HIS A 216 4.32 -41.49 -4.98
C HIS A 216 4.39 -40.09 -5.57
N ASP A 217 3.32 -39.64 -6.25
CA ASP A 217 3.24 -38.28 -6.83
C ASP A 217 2.90 -37.25 -5.74
N THR A 218 3.88 -36.93 -4.91
CA THR A 218 3.78 -35.90 -3.86
C THR A 218 3.96 -34.48 -4.40
N LEU A 219 4.51 -34.34 -5.62
CA LEU A 219 4.87 -33.05 -6.19
C LEU A 219 3.65 -32.23 -6.60
N LYS A 220 2.60 -32.89 -7.12
CA LYS A 220 1.38 -32.22 -7.55
C LYS A 220 0.70 -31.44 -6.41
N GLN A 221 0.54 -32.07 -5.25
CA GLN A 221 -0.07 -31.44 -4.08
C GLN A 221 0.78 -30.26 -3.57
N PHE A 222 2.10 -30.44 -3.53
CA PHE A 222 3.04 -29.39 -3.16
C PHE A 222 2.91 -28.16 -4.07
N LEU A 223 2.87 -28.34 -5.39
CA LEU A 223 2.78 -27.22 -6.34
C LEU A 223 1.46 -26.45 -6.26
N LEU A 224 0.34 -27.12 -5.97
CA LEU A 224 -0.98 -26.49 -5.87
C LEU A 224 -1.15 -25.69 -4.58
N HIS A 225 -0.54 -26.14 -3.49
CA HIS A 225 -0.77 -25.60 -2.16
C HIS A 225 0.52 -25.10 -1.49
N ASP A 226 1.52 -24.71 -2.28
CA ASP A 226 2.75 -24.13 -1.75
C ASP A 226 2.43 -22.89 -0.90
N ARG A 227 3.02 -22.82 0.29
CA ARG A 227 2.84 -21.74 1.29
C ARG A 227 1.41 -21.54 1.81
N HIS A 228 0.44 -22.36 1.43
CA HIS A 228 -0.89 -22.33 2.04
C HIS A 228 -0.87 -23.07 3.38
N ILE A 229 -1.08 -22.32 4.46
CA ILE A 229 -1.05 -22.82 5.84
C ILE A 229 -2.37 -22.45 6.50
N LEU A 230 -3.07 -23.43 7.04
CA LEU A 230 -4.24 -23.19 7.85
C LEU A 230 -3.81 -23.00 9.31
N ARG A 231 -4.05 -21.82 9.86
CA ARG A 231 -3.68 -21.45 11.23
C ARG A 231 -4.91 -21.43 12.13
N PHE A 232 -4.83 -22.19 13.22
CA PHE A 232 -5.85 -22.31 14.25
C PHE A 232 -5.28 -21.90 15.61
N PHE A 233 -6.12 -21.28 16.43
CA PHE A 233 -5.82 -20.96 17.82
C PHE A 233 -6.47 -22.02 18.70
N CYS A 234 -5.67 -22.69 19.51
CA CYS A 234 -6.09 -23.80 20.34
C CYS A 234 -5.87 -23.49 21.81
N LEU A 235 -6.76 -23.99 22.67
CA LEU A 235 -6.56 -24.01 24.11
C LEU A 235 -6.32 -25.46 24.53
N TRP A 236 -5.24 -25.67 25.28
CA TRP A 236 -5.05 -26.90 26.04
C TRP A 236 -5.36 -26.59 27.51
N ASP A 237 -6.45 -27.19 28.00
CA ASP A 237 -6.87 -27.10 29.39
C ASP A 237 -6.41 -28.38 30.13
N ASP A 238 -5.41 -28.25 31.00
CA ASP A 238 -4.90 -29.30 31.89
C ASP A 238 -5.31 -29.03 33.35
N THR A 239 -6.55 -28.55 33.55
CA THR A 239 -7.18 -28.32 34.86
C THR A 239 -7.30 -29.59 35.70
N GLU A 240 -7.40 -30.77 35.08
CA GLU A 240 -7.48 -32.07 35.78
C GLU A 240 -6.15 -32.47 36.44
N SER A 241 -5.03 -31.92 35.96
CA SER A 241 -3.71 -32.13 36.54
C SER A 241 -3.49 -31.22 37.75
N LYS A 242 -2.66 -31.66 38.71
CA LYS A 242 -2.36 -30.91 39.95
C LYS A 242 -1.79 -29.51 39.70
N SER A 243 -1.26 -29.27 38.50
CA SER A 243 -0.68 -28.00 38.07
C SER A 243 -1.71 -26.97 37.59
N ASN A 244 -2.96 -27.36 37.32
CA ASN A 244 -4.03 -26.47 36.84
C ASN A 244 -3.57 -25.48 35.75
N ASP A 245 -3.05 -26.04 34.64
CA ASP A 245 -2.39 -25.27 33.60
C ASP A 245 -3.31 -25.07 32.39
N ARG A 246 -3.63 -23.81 32.06
CA ARG A 246 -4.24 -23.46 30.77
C ARG A 246 -3.19 -22.90 29.83
N ARG A 247 -3.08 -23.46 28.63
CA ARG A 247 -2.05 -23.09 27.65
C ARG A 247 -2.67 -22.67 26.32
N GLU A 248 -2.28 -21.50 25.85
CA GLU A 248 -2.65 -21.01 24.52
C GLU A 248 -1.64 -21.55 23.50
N LEU A 249 -2.16 -22.23 22.48
CA LEU A 249 -1.39 -22.90 21.43
C LEU A 249 -1.84 -22.40 20.05
N VAL A 250 -0.94 -22.45 19.08
CA VAL A 250 -1.24 -22.18 17.67
C VAL A 250 -0.92 -23.41 16.85
N LEU A 251 -1.93 -23.97 16.21
CA LEU A 251 -1.84 -25.13 15.32
C LEU A 251 -1.75 -24.64 13.87
N HIS A 252 -0.71 -25.07 13.16
CA HIS A 252 -0.50 -24.83 11.74
C HIS A 252 -0.68 -26.13 10.97
N TYR A 253 -1.61 -26.17 10.03
CA TYR A 253 -1.83 -27.28 9.11
C TYR A 253 -1.32 -26.89 7.71
N PHE A 254 -0.36 -27.64 7.19
CA PHE A 254 0.26 -27.37 5.89
C PHE A 254 -0.47 -28.16 4.80
N LEU A 255 -1.11 -27.45 3.87
CA LEU A 255 -1.87 -28.08 2.78
C LEU A 255 -1.00 -28.77 1.72
N SER A 256 0.30 -28.45 1.68
CA SER A 256 1.24 -29.03 0.72
C SER A 256 1.60 -30.48 1.00
N ASP A 257 1.54 -30.91 2.27
CA ASP A 257 1.94 -32.26 2.70
C ASP A 257 1.07 -32.87 3.81
N ASP A 258 -0.05 -32.22 4.18
CA ASP A 258 -0.98 -32.63 5.22
C ASP A 258 -0.30 -32.87 6.58
N THR A 259 0.65 -31.99 6.93
CA THR A 259 1.36 -32.03 8.21
C THR A 259 0.88 -30.95 9.16
N ILE A 260 1.05 -31.19 10.47
CA ILE A 260 0.66 -30.29 11.55
C ILE A 260 1.89 -29.89 12.37
N GLU A 261 2.02 -28.60 12.67
CA GLU A 261 3.00 -28.03 13.61
C GLU A 261 2.25 -27.25 14.69
N ILE A 262 2.60 -27.46 15.97
CA ILE A 262 1.94 -26.77 17.09
C ILE A 262 2.97 -25.94 17.84
N ARG A 263 2.64 -24.67 18.09
CA ARG A 263 3.47 -23.70 18.81
C ARG A 263 2.78 -23.24 20.08
N GLU A 264 3.53 -23.08 21.15
CA GLU A 264 3.01 -22.51 22.40
C GLU A 264 3.16 -20.99 22.38
N VAL A 265 2.10 -20.27 22.80
CA VAL A 265 2.11 -18.82 22.95
C VAL A 265 2.41 -18.50 24.40
N PHE A 266 3.58 -17.93 24.65
CA PHE A 266 4.00 -17.55 26.00
C PHE A 266 3.57 -16.11 26.31
N PRO A 267 2.76 -15.89 27.36
CA PRO A 267 2.54 -14.54 27.87
C PRO A 267 3.85 -14.01 28.49
N PRO A 268 4.05 -12.67 28.50
CA PRO A 268 5.21 -12.09 29.16
C PRO A 268 5.23 -12.49 30.64
N ASN A 269 6.41 -12.85 31.15
CA ASN A 269 6.62 -13.31 32.52
C ASN A 269 5.89 -14.62 32.90
N SER A 270 5.65 -15.53 31.93
CA SER A 270 5.02 -16.83 32.18
C SER A 270 5.80 -17.77 33.12
N GLY A 271 7.09 -17.53 33.35
CA GLY A 271 7.95 -18.41 34.15
C GLY A 271 8.31 -19.76 33.50
N ARG A 272 7.85 -20.02 32.27
CA ARG A 272 8.18 -21.19 31.46
C ARG A 272 9.36 -20.90 30.53
N ASP A 273 10.13 -21.93 30.21
CA ASP A 273 11.20 -21.84 29.22
C ASP A 273 10.62 -21.59 27.82
N ASN A 274 11.29 -20.76 27.03
CA ASN A 274 10.79 -20.27 25.74
C ASN A 274 11.03 -21.29 24.61
N VAL A 275 10.44 -22.48 24.73
CA VAL A 275 10.44 -23.48 23.68
C VAL A 275 9.27 -23.23 22.75
N SER A 276 9.53 -22.47 21.68
CA SER A 276 8.49 -22.03 20.72
C SER A 276 7.67 -23.15 20.06
N LYS A 277 8.23 -24.38 19.95
CA LYS A 277 7.56 -25.52 19.31
C LYS A 277 7.08 -26.51 20.36
N PHE A 278 5.76 -26.66 20.45
CA PHE A 278 5.12 -27.69 21.27
C PHE A 278 5.12 -29.05 20.56
N LEU A 279 4.86 -29.05 19.25
CA LEU A 279 4.95 -30.23 18.37
C LEU A 279 5.74 -29.88 17.10
N ARG A 280 6.75 -30.68 16.77
CA ARG A 280 7.47 -30.58 15.49
C ARG A 280 6.54 -30.99 14.34
N ARG A 281 6.65 -30.28 13.21
CA ARG A 281 5.95 -30.60 11.95
C ARG A 281 6.00 -32.10 11.63
N CYS A 282 4.85 -32.77 11.68
CA CYS A 282 4.68 -34.17 11.32
C CYS A 282 3.22 -34.45 10.91
N LYS A 283 2.94 -35.61 10.30
CA LYS A 283 1.56 -36.07 10.10
C LYS A 283 1.01 -36.55 11.43
N LEU A 284 -0.10 -35.97 11.88
CA LEU A 284 -0.68 -36.27 13.18
C LEU A 284 -1.68 -37.44 13.04
N PRO A 285 -1.46 -38.59 13.71
CA PRO A 285 -2.40 -39.71 13.68
C PRO A 285 -3.65 -39.39 14.52
N LYS A 286 -4.83 -39.77 14.02
CA LYS A 286 -6.11 -39.64 14.76
C LYS A 286 -6.18 -40.58 15.95
N LYS A 287 -5.75 -41.83 15.74
CA LYS A 287 -5.71 -42.88 16.74
C LYS A 287 -4.28 -42.99 17.27
N THR A 288 -4.04 -42.36 18.42
CA THR A 288 -2.75 -42.47 19.10
C THR A 288 -2.75 -43.73 19.95
N HIS A 289 -1.91 -44.71 19.62
CA HIS A 289 -1.66 -45.84 20.51
C HIS A 289 -1.04 -45.34 21.82
N VAL A 290 -1.46 -45.91 22.96
CA VAL A 290 -1.04 -45.50 24.31
C VAL A 290 0.48 -45.62 24.53
N GLN A 291 1.16 -46.44 23.74
CA GLN A 291 2.62 -46.57 23.72
C GLN A 291 3.19 -46.07 22.39
N MET A 292 4.23 -45.24 22.46
CA MET A 292 5.06 -44.91 21.31
C MET A 292 5.70 -46.19 20.78
N LYS A 293 5.43 -46.52 19.52
CA LYS A 293 6.03 -47.66 18.83
C LYS A 293 7.53 -47.43 18.65
N GLN A 294 8.33 -48.49 18.70
CA GLN A 294 9.78 -48.39 18.53
C GLN A 294 10.13 -48.02 17.07
N PRO A 295 11.25 -47.30 16.85
CA PRO A 295 11.75 -47.05 15.49
C PRO A 295 11.91 -48.35 14.70
N GLY A 296 11.20 -48.47 13.57
CA GLY A 296 11.22 -49.66 12.71
C GLY A 296 10.13 -50.70 12.98
N GLU A 297 9.30 -50.50 14.02
CA GLU A 297 8.18 -51.40 14.33
C GLU A 297 7.05 -51.32 13.28
N ILE A 298 6.83 -50.13 12.70
CA ILE A 298 6.02 -49.95 11.49
C ILE A 298 6.95 -49.58 10.34
N THR A 299 6.91 -50.39 9.30
CA THR A 299 7.55 -50.11 8.02
C THR A 299 6.57 -50.40 6.90
N ASP A 300 6.68 -49.68 5.78
CA ASP A 300 5.80 -49.89 4.62
C ASP A 300 5.91 -51.31 4.03
N ARG A 301 7.03 -52.00 4.32
CA ARG A 301 7.28 -53.39 3.96
C ARG A 301 7.83 -54.14 5.15
N THR A 302 7.15 -55.20 5.54
CA THR A 302 7.64 -56.12 6.57
C THR A 302 8.87 -56.84 6.07
N VAL A 303 9.89 -56.96 6.93
CA VAL A 303 11.06 -57.79 6.66
C VAL A 303 10.74 -59.20 7.14
N LEU A 304 10.70 -60.17 6.22
CA LEU A 304 10.52 -61.57 6.54
C LEU A 304 11.82 -62.13 7.11
N ASN A 305 11.72 -62.93 8.18
CA ASN A 305 12.86 -63.59 8.79
C ASN A 305 13.56 -64.54 7.81
N VAL A 306 14.89 -64.49 7.86
CA VAL A 306 15.80 -65.00 6.85
C VAL A 306 16.19 -66.45 7.10
N LEU A 307 16.12 -67.28 6.05
CA LEU A 307 16.80 -68.58 5.98
C LEU A 307 18.31 -68.40 6.09
N GLU A 308 18.91 -68.89 7.17
CA GLU A 308 20.37 -68.92 7.34
C GLU A 308 20.98 -69.91 6.33
N SER A 309 21.78 -69.41 5.39
CA SER A 309 22.48 -70.26 4.42
C SER A 309 23.99 -70.11 4.60
N LYS A 310 24.66 -71.18 5.04
CA LYS A 310 26.08 -71.20 5.45
C LYS A 310 27.09 -70.67 4.42
N ARG A 311 26.70 -70.43 3.15
CA ARG A 311 27.58 -69.99 2.06
C ARG A 311 27.37 -68.55 1.60
N ARG A 312 26.27 -67.90 1.99
CA ARG A 312 25.90 -66.55 1.56
C ARG A 312 25.22 -65.90 2.76
N GLY A 313 25.88 -64.96 3.44
CA GLY A 313 25.44 -64.37 4.72
C GLY A 313 23.99 -63.88 4.75
N GLN A 314 23.50 -63.47 5.92
CA GLN A 314 22.09 -63.11 6.17
C GLN A 314 21.51 -62.19 5.08
N ARG A 315 20.46 -62.67 4.38
CA ARG A 315 19.71 -61.94 3.34
C ARG A 315 18.27 -61.65 3.78
N TYR A 316 17.99 -60.40 4.11
CA TYR A 316 16.62 -59.95 4.43
C TYR A 316 15.72 -60.01 3.18
N LEU A 317 14.59 -60.71 3.28
CA LEU A 317 13.57 -60.72 2.22
C LEU A 317 12.48 -59.70 2.60
N LEU A 318 12.21 -58.74 1.72
CA LEU A 318 11.10 -57.79 1.89
C LEU A 318 9.80 -58.48 1.45
N ASP A 319 8.74 -58.35 2.25
CA ASP A 319 7.41 -58.84 1.87
C ASP A 319 6.85 -58.03 0.70
N SER A 320 6.70 -58.68 -0.46
CA SER A 320 6.11 -58.07 -1.66
C SER A 320 4.60 -57.90 -1.56
N HIS A 321 3.92 -58.64 -0.68
CA HIS A 321 2.48 -58.61 -0.52
C HIS A 321 1.99 -57.59 0.53
N LYS A 322 2.92 -56.90 1.24
CA LYS A 322 2.62 -55.90 2.27
C LYS A 322 1.61 -56.40 3.32
N THR A 323 1.67 -57.67 3.69
CA THR A 323 0.65 -58.33 4.52
C THR A 323 0.58 -57.77 5.93
N GLY A 324 1.66 -57.13 6.40
CA GLY A 324 1.74 -56.45 7.70
C GLY A 324 1.71 -54.92 7.64
N ALA A 325 1.36 -54.29 6.51
CA ALA A 325 1.29 -52.84 6.41
C ALA A 325 0.11 -52.29 7.22
N VAL A 326 0.39 -51.61 8.33
CA VAL A 326 -0.63 -50.96 9.16
C VAL A 326 -1.00 -49.63 8.51
N HIS A 327 -2.27 -49.47 8.13
CA HIS A 327 -2.79 -48.18 7.65
C HIS A 327 -3.20 -47.32 8.83
N GLU A 328 -2.41 -46.28 9.12
CA GLU A 328 -2.74 -45.27 10.12
C GLU A 328 -3.55 -44.13 9.50
N GLU A 329 -4.63 -43.74 10.15
CA GLU A 329 -5.47 -42.60 9.74
C GLU A 329 -4.90 -41.30 10.33
N PHE A 330 -4.58 -40.34 9.46
CA PHE A 330 -4.07 -39.02 9.86
C PHE A 330 -5.17 -37.96 9.82
N TYR A 331 -5.00 -36.92 10.64
CA TYR A 331 -5.87 -35.74 10.60
C TYR A 331 -5.77 -35.06 9.24
N GLN A 332 -6.92 -34.77 8.64
CA GLN A 332 -7.05 -33.97 7.42
C GLN A 332 -7.59 -32.59 7.78
N ASP A 333 -7.56 -31.68 6.81
CA ASP A 333 -8.18 -30.37 6.94
C ASP A 333 -9.66 -30.49 7.35
N ARG A 334 -10.43 -31.42 6.79
CA ARG A 334 -11.85 -31.65 7.15
C ARG A 334 -12.13 -31.84 8.63
N ASP A 335 -11.16 -32.38 9.37
CA ASP A 335 -11.33 -32.73 10.77
C ASP A 335 -11.08 -31.53 11.71
N LEU A 336 -10.57 -30.41 11.19
CA LEU A 336 -10.18 -29.23 11.96
C LEU A 336 -11.24 -28.14 11.88
N THR A 337 -12.21 -28.18 12.78
CA THR A 337 -13.29 -27.18 12.89
C THR A 337 -13.18 -26.36 14.18
N VAL A 338 -13.68 -25.12 14.15
CA VAL A 338 -13.74 -24.27 15.35
C VAL A 338 -14.73 -24.90 16.36
N GLY A 339 -14.32 -25.02 17.61
CA GLY A 339 -15.03 -25.75 18.66
C GLY A 339 -14.74 -27.26 18.72
N GLY A 340 -14.05 -27.81 17.72
CA GLY A 340 -13.66 -29.22 17.68
C GLY A 340 -12.47 -29.54 18.59
N ASP A 341 -12.40 -30.79 19.05
CA ASP A 341 -11.26 -31.31 19.81
C ASP A 341 -10.26 -32.05 18.91
N VAL A 342 -8.97 -31.76 19.12
CA VAL A 342 -7.85 -32.41 18.43
C VAL A 342 -7.02 -33.16 19.46
N ASN A 343 -6.88 -34.47 19.26
CA ASN A 343 -6.06 -35.32 20.11
C ASN A 343 -4.61 -35.34 19.60
N VAL A 344 -3.71 -34.73 20.37
CA VAL A 344 -2.28 -34.66 20.07
C VAL A 344 -1.51 -35.57 21.01
N PHE A 345 -1.29 -36.83 20.59
CA PHE A 345 -0.55 -37.84 21.36
C PHE A 345 -1.06 -38.00 22.81
N GLY A 346 -2.39 -38.03 22.99
CA GLY A 346 -3.05 -38.16 24.28
C GLY A 346 -3.44 -36.84 24.95
N ARG A 347 -3.04 -35.68 24.41
CA ARG A 347 -3.46 -34.36 24.89
C ARG A 347 -4.62 -33.85 24.05
N ARG A 348 -5.79 -33.64 24.67
CA ARG A 348 -6.97 -33.07 24.01
C ARG A 348 -6.85 -31.54 23.98
N MET A 349 -6.83 -30.97 22.79
CA MET A 349 -6.78 -29.51 22.56
C MET A 349 -8.07 -29.06 21.91
N ILE A 350 -8.64 -27.94 22.35
CA ILE A 350 -9.87 -27.39 21.78
C ILE A 350 -9.49 -26.28 20.81
N ILE A 351 -9.99 -26.32 19.58
CA ILE A 351 -9.83 -25.24 18.62
C ILE A 351 -10.82 -24.12 18.99
N VAL A 352 -10.30 -22.93 19.26
CA VAL A 352 -11.06 -21.78 19.75
C VAL A 352 -11.40 -20.81 18.63
N ASP A 353 -10.43 -20.53 17.76
CA ASP A 353 -10.53 -19.59 16.65
C ASP A 353 -9.62 -20.02 15.51
N CYS A 354 -9.77 -19.38 14.36
CA CYS A 354 -8.96 -19.61 13.18
C CYS A 354 -8.69 -18.30 12.42
N ASP A 355 -7.61 -18.28 11.65
CA ASP A 355 -7.15 -17.09 10.93
C ASP A 355 -8.07 -16.69 9.77
N GLN A 356 -8.01 -15.44 9.32
CA GLN A 356 -8.89 -14.97 8.24
C GLN A 356 -8.74 -15.81 6.96
N PHE A 357 -7.50 -16.14 6.59
CA PHE A 357 -7.22 -17.03 5.45
C PHE A 357 -7.90 -18.40 5.59
N THR A 358 -7.92 -18.97 6.79
CA THR A 358 -8.59 -20.25 7.02
C THR A 358 -10.09 -20.13 6.87
N LYS A 359 -10.70 -19.07 7.39
CA LYS A 359 -12.14 -18.80 7.24
C LYS A 359 -12.54 -18.77 5.77
N ASP A 360 -11.75 -18.08 4.94
CA ASP A 360 -11.97 -18.00 3.49
C ASP A 360 -11.75 -19.35 2.78
N TYR A 361 -10.76 -20.13 3.21
CA TYR A 361 -10.51 -21.49 2.71
C TYR A 361 -11.69 -22.43 3.00
N TYR A 362 -12.20 -22.44 4.24
CA TYR A 362 -13.34 -23.29 4.61
C TYR A 362 -14.64 -22.84 3.96
N ARG A 363 -14.84 -21.52 3.78
CA ARG A 363 -15.97 -20.99 3.03
C ARG A 363 -15.95 -21.44 1.57
N SER A 364 -14.78 -21.39 0.92
CA SER A 364 -14.64 -21.77 -0.50
C SER A 364 -14.67 -23.27 -0.76
N LYS A 365 -14.03 -24.09 0.09
CA LYS A 365 -13.93 -25.55 -0.10
C LYS A 365 -15.11 -26.33 0.48
N TYR A 366 -15.62 -25.91 1.65
CA TYR A 366 -16.62 -26.66 2.42
C TYR A 366 -17.94 -25.91 2.63
N GLY A 367 -18.02 -24.62 2.29
CA GLY A 367 -19.23 -23.82 2.49
C GLY A 367 -19.55 -23.53 3.95
N ILE A 368 -18.56 -23.60 4.85
CA ILE A 368 -18.75 -23.33 6.28
C ILE A 368 -18.66 -21.82 6.51
N GLU A 369 -19.71 -21.25 7.08
CA GLU A 369 -19.77 -19.82 7.44
C GLU A 369 -19.74 -19.57 8.95
N ASP A 370 -20.04 -20.60 9.74
CA ASP A 370 -20.05 -20.50 11.19
C ASP A 370 -18.65 -20.70 11.79
N PHE A 371 -18.10 -19.60 12.31
CA PHE A 371 -16.82 -19.55 13.02
C PHE A 371 -16.98 -18.83 14.36
N THR A 372 -18.07 -19.10 15.09
CA THR A 372 -18.28 -18.52 16.43
C THR A 372 -17.13 -18.88 17.36
N LEU A 373 -16.52 -17.86 17.97
CA LEU A 373 -15.45 -18.01 18.95
C LEU A 373 -15.93 -18.84 20.14
N ALA A 374 -15.21 -19.91 20.47
CA ALA A 374 -15.47 -20.63 21.71
C ALA A 374 -15.07 -19.72 22.91
N PRO A 375 -15.94 -19.53 23.92
CA PRO A 375 -15.61 -18.70 25.07
C PRO A 375 -14.52 -19.37 25.90
N TYR A 376 -13.30 -18.82 25.86
CA TYR A 376 -12.13 -19.41 26.51
C TYR A 376 -11.45 -18.48 27.54
N LYS A 377 -11.77 -17.18 27.54
CA LYS A 377 -11.30 -16.21 28.53
C LYS A 377 -12.43 -15.87 29.48
N THR A 378 -12.22 -16.15 30.77
CA THR A 378 -13.03 -15.54 31.83
C THR A 378 -12.73 -14.03 31.80
N PRO A 379 -13.73 -13.14 31.72
CA PRO A 379 -13.47 -11.71 31.78
C PRO A 379 -12.72 -11.39 33.07
N GLU A 380 -11.63 -10.63 32.96
CA GLU A 380 -10.90 -10.14 34.13
C GLU A 380 -11.89 -9.44 35.06
N ALA A 381 -11.87 -9.80 36.34
CA ALA A 381 -12.73 -9.15 37.32
C ALA A 381 -12.48 -7.63 37.25
N PRO A 382 -13.54 -6.81 37.12
CA PRO A 382 -13.38 -5.37 37.05
C PRO A 382 -12.62 -4.91 38.30
N GLN A 383 -11.48 -4.26 38.08
CA GLN A 383 -10.70 -3.67 39.16
C GLN A 383 -11.61 -2.71 39.91
N VAL A 384 -11.79 -2.90 41.22
CA VAL A 384 -12.59 -2.00 42.04
C VAL A 384 -11.96 -0.61 41.95
N PRO A 385 -12.67 0.41 41.42
CA PRO A 385 -12.09 1.74 41.28
C PRO A 385 -11.80 2.29 42.68
N ARG A 386 -10.55 2.69 42.90
CA ARG A 386 -10.14 3.33 44.15
C ARG A 386 -10.67 4.76 44.14
N LEU A 387 -11.74 5.00 44.91
CA LEU A 387 -12.28 6.34 45.10
C LEU A 387 -11.36 7.14 46.02
N PRO A 388 -11.10 8.44 45.72
CA PRO A 388 -10.35 9.29 46.62
C PRO A 388 -11.13 9.47 47.94
N PRO A 389 -10.42 9.65 49.07
CA PRO A 389 -11.08 9.95 50.34
C PRO A 389 -11.82 11.30 50.26
N PRO A 390 -12.85 11.50 51.09
CA PRO A 390 -13.53 12.79 51.17
C PRO A 390 -12.56 13.90 51.57
N TYR A 391 -12.81 15.10 51.04
CA TYR A 391 -12.02 16.29 51.34
C TYR A 391 -12.01 16.59 52.85
N ASN A 392 -10.84 16.92 53.41
CA ASN A 392 -10.62 17.08 54.84
C ASN A 392 -10.82 18.53 55.37
N GLY A 393 -11.15 19.49 54.50
CA GLY A 393 -11.40 20.89 54.88
C GLY A 393 -10.17 21.80 54.92
N PHE A 394 -8.96 21.30 54.63
CA PHE A 394 -7.73 22.10 54.61
C PHE A 394 -7.25 22.38 53.17
N GLY A 395 -6.70 23.56 52.91
CA GLY A 395 -6.22 23.93 51.58
C GLY A 395 -7.36 24.09 50.56
N SER A 396 -7.09 23.86 49.27
CA SER A 396 -8.16 23.74 48.25
C SER A 396 -8.47 22.27 47.97
N GLU A 397 -9.67 21.98 47.46
CA GLU A 397 -10.07 20.63 47.09
C GLU A 397 -9.16 20.05 46.00
N GLU A 398 -8.78 20.88 45.02
CA GLU A 398 -7.90 20.46 43.93
C GLU A 398 -6.48 20.14 44.41
N ASP A 399 -5.99 20.87 45.41
CA ASP A 399 -4.66 20.67 46.00
C ASP A 399 -4.61 19.44 46.90
N SER A 400 -5.64 19.25 47.74
CA SER A 400 -5.77 18.07 48.60
C SER A 400 -5.92 16.77 47.80
N LEU A 401 -6.64 16.83 46.68
CA LEU A 401 -6.80 15.68 45.78
C LEU A 401 -5.45 15.24 45.19
N ARG A 402 -4.53 16.17 44.89
CA ARG A 402 -3.18 15.83 44.41
C ARG A 402 -2.35 15.12 45.47
N SER A 403 -2.55 15.42 46.74
CA SER A 403 -1.89 14.70 47.84
C SER A 403 -2.34 13.23 47.92
N CYS A 404 -3.56 12.92 47.46
CA CYS A 404 -4.06 11.55 47.40
C CYS A 404 -3.64 10.79 46.12
N GLN A 405 -3.24 11.51 45.06
CA GLN A 405 -2.85 10.91 43.78
C GLN A 405 -1.42 10.35 43.77
N GLY A 406 -0.52 10.87 44.61
CA GLY A 406 0.86 10.42 44.67
C GLY A 406 1.56 10.79 45.97
N LEU A 407 2.58 10.02 46.32
CA LEU A 407 3.34 10.20 47.58
C LEU A 407 4.02 11.58 47.67
N LEU A 408 4.53 12.09 46.55
CA LEU A 408 5.13 13.41 46.47
C LEU A 408 4.09 14.39 45.93
N PRO A 409 3.59 15.33 46.75
CA PRO A 409 2.58 16.28 46.31
C PRO A 409 3.18 17.17 45.22
N LYS A 410 2.48 17.27 44.09
CA LYS A 410 2.84 18.16 42.99
C LYS A 410 1.96 19.40 43.06
N ALA A 411 2.56 20.58 42.94
CA ALA A 411 1.82 21.83 42.89
C ALA A 411 0.73 21.82 41.81
N LEU A 412 -0.40 22.44 42.10
CA LEU A 412 -1.51 22.59 41.17
C LEU A 412 -1.06 23.35 39.92
N GLN A 413 -1.17 22.70 38.76
CA GLN A 413 -0.95 23.35 37.48
C GLN A 413 -2.26 24.01 37.04
N LYS A 414 -2.23 25.33 36.85
CA LYS A 414 -3.35 26.09 36.30
C LYS A 414 -3.43 25.87 34.78
N ASP A 415 -4.62 26.08 34.21
CA ASP A 415 -4.83 25.99 32.77
C ASP A 415 -4.21 27.19 32.04
N PHE A 416 -2.89 27.13 31.86
CA PHE A 416 -2.10 28.20 31.22
C PHE A 416 -2.60 28.55 29.82
N ARG A 417 -3.10 27.56 29.07
CA ARG A 417 -3.65 27.80 27.74
C ARG A 417 -4.88 28.71 27.78
N LYS A 418 -5.83 28.39 28.66
CA LYS A 418 -7.04 29.20 28.87
C LYS A 418 -6.68 30.59 29.37
N PHE A 419 -5.75 30.66 30.33
CA PHE A 419 -5.23 31.92 30.82
C PHE A 419 -4.69 32.78 29.67
N MET A 420 -3.77 32.26 28.84
CA MET A 420 -3.17 33.02 27.73
C MET A 420 -4.17 33.43 26.63
N GLU A 421 -5.12 32.56 26.28
CA GLU A 421 -6.12 32.84 25.22
C GLU A 421 -7.16 33.87 25.67
N LYS A 422 -7.58 33.82 26.94
CA LYS A 422 -8.63 34.67 27.51
C LYS A 422 -8.04 35.79 28.39
N ASP A 423 -6.73 36.03 28.36
CA ASP A 423 -6.12 37.20 29.01
C ASP A 423 -6.41 38.48 28.20
N ARG A 424 -5.93 39.61 28.68
CA ARG A 424 -6.03 40.91 28.03
C ARG A 424 -5.21 40.95 26.72
N SER A 425 -5.89 41.06 25.58
CA SER A 425 -5.28 41.29 24.27
C SER A 425 -5.41 42.77 23.87
N GLY A 426 -4.38 43.57 24.14
CA GLY A 426 -4.38 45.01 23.83
C GLY A 426 -5.37 45.80 24.68
N LEU A 427 -6.37 46.42 24.04
CA LEU A 427 -7.45 47.14 24.72
C LEU A 427 -8.65 46.25 25.07
N GLU A 428 -8.74 45.04 24.52
CA GLU A 428 -9.83 44.11 24.79
C GLU A 428 -9.52 43.29 26.06
N SER A 429 -10.27 43.55 27.13
CA SER A 429 -10.27 42.72 28.33
C SER A 429 -11.42 41.71 28.26
N ASN A 430 -11.11 40.41 28.27
CA ASN A 430 -12.09 39.32 28.29
C ASN A 430 -12.74 39.15 29.68
N ILE A 431 -13.37 40.21 30.17
CA ILE A 431 -14.07 40.26 31.46
C ILE A 431 -15.55 40.50 31.17
N LEU A 432 -16.41 39.67 31.74
CA LEU A 432 -17.85 39.81 31.60
C LEU A 432 -18.41 40.57 32.81
N ASN A 433 -18.85 41.80 32.62
CA ASN A 433 -19.50 42.62 33.64
C ASN A 433 -21.02 42.57 33.52
N PHE A 434 -21.69 42.36 34.65
CA PHE A 434 -23.14 42.39 34.78
C PHE A 434 -23.55 43.38 35.85
N GLN A 435 -24.60 44.14 35.58
CA GLN A 435 -25.29 44.93 36.58
C GLN A 435 -26.29 44.04 37.32
N SER A 436 -26.28 44.10 38.64
CA SER A 436 -27.10 43.24 39.48
C SER A 436 -27.65 43.97 40.69
N LYS A 437 -28.73 43.42 41.26
CA LYS A 437 -29.29 43.84 42.55
C LYS A 437 -29.39 42.66 43.49
N MET A 438 -29.25 42.90 44.78
CA MET A 438 -29.45 41.87 45.78
C MET A 438 -30.95 41.62 45.99
N VAL A 439 -31.34 40.34 46.03
CA VAL A 439 -32.68 39.89 46.40
C VAL A 439 -32.67 39.67 47.91
N THR A 440 -33.19 40.64 48.64
CA THR A 440 -33.26 40.70 50.11
C THR A 440 -34.51 41.45 50.54
N ASP A 441 -35.02 41.13 51.73
CA ASP A 441 -36.16 41.81 52.34
C ASP A 441 -35.76 43.16 52.94
N ASP A 442 -34.45 43.38 53.20
CA ASP A 442 -33.94 44.63 53.75
C ASP A 442 -34.09 45.79 52.76
N PRO A 443 -34.81 46.88 53.12
CA PRO A 443 -35.16 47.93 52.18
C PRO A 443 -33.94 48.70 51.66
N VAL A 444 -32.89 48.84 52.48
CA VAL A 444 -31.64 49.52 52.10
C VAL A 444 -30.86 48.68 51.09
N ASP A 445 -30.71 47.38 51.34
CA ASP A 445 -29.91 46.51 50.49
C ASP A 445 -30.60 46.16 49.17
N ARG A 446 -31.93 46.19 49.14
CA ARG A 446 -32.73 45.99 47.92
C ARG A 446 -32.50 47.07 46.86
N GLU A 447 -32.14 48.29 47.27
CA GLU A 447 -31.90 49.40 46.35
C GLU A 447 -30.46 49.46 45.83
N ARG A 448 -29.52 48.76 46.50
CA ARG A 448 -28.10 48.75 46.14
C ARG A 448 -27.86 48.05 44.81
N VAL A 449 -26.98 48.64 43.99
CA VAL A 449 -26.62 48.16 42.66
C VAL A 449 -25.17 47.71 42.65
N PHE A 450 -24.95 46.46 42.27
CA PHE A 450 -23.64 45.82 42.24
C PHE A 450 -23.24 45.48 40.81
N ILE A 451 -21.95 45.54 40.53
CA ILE A 451 -21.34 45.07 39.29
C ILE A 451 -20.66 43.75 39.59
N ILE A 452 -21.11 42.70 38.92
CA ILE A 452 -20.52 41.37 39.00
C ILE A 452 -19.60 41.21 37.79
N SER A 453 -18.30 41.08 38.03
CA SER A 453 -17.29 40.85 36.99
C SER A 453 -16.85 39.39 37.01
N PHE A 454 -17.04 38.68 35.90
CA PHE A 454 -16.58 37.33 35.67
C PHE A 454 -15.33 37.33 34.78
N TYR A 455 -14.23 36.77 35.26
CA TYR A 455 -12.96 36.72 34.55
C TYR A 455 -12.83 35.40 33.80
N LEU A 456 -12.82 35.46 32.46
CA LEU A 456 -12.78 34.26 31.62
C LEU A 456 -11.43 33.53 31.64
N SER A 457 -10.36 34.19 32.11
CA SER A 457 -9.02 33.60 32.18
C SER A 457 -8.85 32.56 33.28
N ASP A 458 -9.56 32.71 34.40
CA ASP A 458 -9.43 31.84 35.59
C ASP A 458 -10.77 31.45 36.26
N ASP A 459 -11.91 31.76 35.62
CA ASP A 459 -13.27 31.48 36.12
C ASP A 459 -13.53 32.06 37.52
N THR A 460 -12.96 33.23 37.80
CA THR A 460 -13.17 33.93 39.07
C THR A 460 -14.27 34.99 38.93
N VAL A 461 -14.91 35.28 40.05
CA VAL A 461 -15.97 36.28 40.18
C VAL A 461 -15.54 37.33 41.18
N SER A 462 -15.78 38.61 40.87
CA SER A 462 -15.71 39.70 41.84
C SER A 462 -17.01 40.49 41.82
N VAL A 463 -17.37 41.06 42.97
CA VAL A 463 -18.57 41.90 43.10
C VAL A 463 -18.15 43.26 43.62
N PHE A 464 -18.47 44.31 42.87
CA PHE A 464 -18.07 45.68 43.15
C PHE A 464 -19.28 46.61 43.17
N GLU A 465 -19.40 47.39 44.23
CA GLU A 465 -20.43 48.42 44.39
C GLU A 465 -19.83 49.79 44.06
N ARG A 466 -20.47 50.52 43.15
CA ARG A 466 -20.05 51.89 42.83
C ARG A 466 -20.41 52.82 44.02
N PRO A 467 -19.46 53.65 44.51
CA PRO A 467 -19.75 54.57 45.60
C PRO A 467 -20.74 55.65 45.16
N GLN A 468 -21.85 55.79 45.91
CA GLN A 468 -22.87 56.80 45.66
C GLN A 468 -22.80 57.90 46.72
N LYS A 469 -22.74 59.17 46.28
CA LYS A 469 -22.76 60.33 47.19
C LYS A 469 -24.08 60.37 47.96
N ASN A 470 -24.02 60.69 49.25
CA ASN A 470 -25.17 60.86 50.14
C ASN A 470 -26.04 59.59 50.35
N SER A 471 -25.55 58.40 50.02
CA SER A 471 -26.27 57.13 50.23
C SER A 471 -26.18 56.59 51.66
N GLY A 472 -25.20 57.05 52.45
CA GLY A 472 -24.92 56.51 53.79
C GLY A 472 -24.25 55.13 53.81
N VAL A 473 -24.04 54.50 52.64
CA VAL A 473 -23.40 53.19 52.49
C VAL A 473 -22.00 53.36 51.89
N LEU A 474 -21.03 52.68 52.50
CA LEU A 474 -19.63 52.68 52.05
C LEU A 474 -19.50 51.74 50.85
N GLY A 475 -19.44 52.31 49.64
CA GLY A 475 -19.23 51.54 48.42
C GLY A 475 -17.82 50.95 48.32
N GLY A 476 -17.62 49.98 47.43
CA GLY A 476 -16.34 49.33 47.22
C GLY A 476 -16.47 47.86 46.80
N LYS A 477 -15.43 47.06 47.05
CA LYS A 477 -15.46 45.63 46.77
C LYS A 477 -16.37 44.94 47.79
N PHE A 478 -17.47 44.38 47.31
CA PHE A 478 -18.39 43.56 48.11
C PHE A 478 -17.89 42.11 48.20
N LEU A 479 -17.36 41.57 47.10
CA LEU A 479 -16.70 40.27 47.04
C LEU A 479 -15.35 40.42 46.33
N GLU A 480 -14.27 40.05 47.00
CA GLU A 480 -12.95 39.98 46.37
C GLU A 480 -12.91 38.88 45.30
N ARG A 481 -12.06 39.07 44.29
CA ARG A 481 -11.91 38.15 43.17
C ARG A 481 -11.56 36.74 43.66
N GLY A 482 -12.45 35.78 43.43
CA GLY A 482 -12.25 34.39 43.81
C GLY A 482 -13.19 33.46 43.07
N ARG A 483 -12.95 32.15 43.15
CA ARG A 483 -13.87 31.14 42.61
C ARG A 483 -15.00 30.93 43.61
N VAL A 484 -16.25 30.94 43.13
CA VAL A 484 -17.44 30.81 43.98
C VAL A 484 -18.12 29.47 43.68
N LYS A 485 -18.40 28.69 44.73
CA LYS A 485 -19.08 27.39 44.64
C LYS A 485 -20.59 27.57 44.44
N LYS A 486 -21.22 26.65 43.73
CA LYS A 486 -22.68 26.61 43.61
C LYS A 486 -23.33 26.27 44.97
N PRO A 487 -24.53 26.80 45.27
CA PRO A 487 -25.23 26.51 46.51
C PRO A 487 -25.71 25.05 46.58
N GLY A 488 -25.92 24.53 47.79
CA GLY A 488 -26.56 23.22 48.01
C GLY A 488 -25.64 22.00 47.94
N GLN A 489 -24.32 22.18 47.84
CA GLN A 489 -23.35 21.10 47.87
C GLN A 489 -22.93 20.76 49.30
N GLU A 490 -22.79 19.47 49.62
CA GLU A 490 -22.25 19.04 50.92
C GLU A 490 -20.75 19.32 51.00
N VAL A 491 -20.29 19.70 52.19
CA VAL A 491 -18.97 20.33 52.39
C VAL A 491 -17.80 19.33 52.41
N PHE A 492 -18.06 18.01 52.39
CA PHE A 492 -17.03 16.96 52.53
C PHE A 492 -17.29 15.75 51.62
N LYS A 493 -17.40 15.98 50.31
CA LYS A 493 -17.55 14.91 49.32
C LYS A 493 -16.19 14.40 48.81
N SER A 494 -16.20 13.19 48.26
CA SER A 494 -15.07 12.64 47.49
C SER A 494 -14.96 13.27 46.09
N GLU A 495 -16.08 13.76 45.57
CA GLU A 495 -16.15 14.47 44.29
C GLU A 495 -15.86 15.96 44.48
N PRO A 496 -15.20 16.61 43.51
CA PRO A 496 -14.90 18.04 43.59
C PRO A 496 -16.17 18.89 43.50
N SER A 497 -16.20 20.01 44.24
CA SER A 497 -17.29 20.99 44.21
C SER A 497 -17.45 21.62 42.83
N GLU A 498 -18.68 21.89 42.43
CA GLU A 498 -18.94 22.65 41.20
C GLU A 498 -18.91 24.16 41.48
N TYR A 499 -18.20 24.88 40.61
CA TYR A 499 -18.10 26.33 40.65
C TYR A 499 -19.01 26.96 39.59
N PHE A 500 -19.37 28.23 39.79
CA PHE A 500 -20.06 29.01 38.76
C PHE A 500 -19.19 29.12 37.51
N LYS A 501 -19.79 28.83 36.35
CA LYS A 501 -19.16 28.95 35.04
C LYS A 501 -19.78 30.11 34.28
N ALA A 502 -19.11 30.59 33.22
CA ALA A 502 -19.61 31.66 32.38
C ALA A 502 -21.03 31.41 31.83
N GLN A 503 -21.39 30.15 31.57
CA GLN A 503 -22.73 29.77 31.07
C GLN A 503 -23.85 29.99 32.09
N ASP A 504 -23.53 30.01 33.39
CA ASP A 504 -24.50 30.24 34.46
C ASP A 504 -24.87 31.73 34.59
N LEU A 505 -24.08 32.65 34.00
CA LEU A 505 -24.32 34.10 34.06
C LEU A 505 -25.00 34.58 32.78
N TYR A 506 -26.26 35.00 32.90
CA TYR A 506 -27.04 35.64 31.84
C TYR A 506 -28.05 36.62 32.45
N VAL A 507 -28.52 37.60 31.68
CA VAL A 507 -29.49 38.60 32.14
C VAL A 507 -30.80 37.93 32.57
N GLY A 508 -31.27 38.26 33.77
CA GLY A 508 -32.41 37.63 34.43
C GLY A 508 -32.06 36.41 35.28
N ALA A 509 -30.80 35.94 35.30
CA ALA A 509 -30.38 34.85 36.17
C ALA A 509 -30.28 35.30 37.64
N SER A 510 -30.62 34.40 38.57
CA SER A 510 -30.38 34.57 40.00
C SER A 510 -29.13 33.79 40.43
N LEU A 511 -28.13 34.50 40.95
CA LEU A 511 -26.87 33.95 41.41
C LEU A 511 -26.79 33.99 42.94
N CYS A 512 -26.58 32.83 43.58
CA CYS A 512 -26.33 32.75 45.01
C CYS A 512 -24.82 32.78 45.27
N LEU A 513 -24.28 33.95 45.62
CA LEU A 513 -22.87 34.15 45.96
C LEU A 513 -22.74 34.31 47.48
N ASN A 514 -22.06 33.38 48.16
CA ASN A 514 -21.85 33.40 49.62
C ASN A 514 -23.13 33.65 50.45
N ARG A 515 -24.23 32.97 50.09
CA ARG A 515 -25.59 33.09 50.70
C ARG A 515 -26.37 34.36 50.34
N HIS A 516 -25.78 35.29 49.60
CA HIS A 516 -26.48 36.44 49.06
C HIS A 516 -26.99 36.13 47.65
N HIS A 517 -28.27 36.40 47.40
CA HIS A 517 -28.89 36.18 46.11
C HIS A 517 -28.80 37.47 45.30
N PHE A 518 -28.22 37.41 44.11
CA PHE A 518 -28.11 38.54 43.18
C PHE A 518 -28.93 38.25 41.93
N LEU A 519 -29.81 39.15 41.56
CA LEU A 519 -30.50 39.14 40.28
C LEU A 519 -29.68 39.93 39.27
N LEU A 520 -29.25 39.28 38.19
CA LEU A 520 -28.60 39.95 37.06
C LEU A 520 -29.66 40.74 36.28
N LEU A 521 -29.56 42.07 36.30
CA LEU A 521 -30.51 42.96 35.64
C LEU A 521 -30.11 43.30 34.21
N ASP A 522 -28.83 43.57 34.01
CA ASP A 522 -28.28 44.02 32.73
C ASP A 522 -26.82 43.60 32.57
N ALA A 523 -26.25 43.75 31.39
CA ALA A 523 -24.87 43.38 31.08
C ALA A 523 -24.18 44.44 30.22
N ASP A 524 -22.86 44.62 30.36
CA ASP A 524 -22.13 45.61 29.54
C ASP A 524 -22.21 45.24 28.05
N GLU A 525 -22.17 46.23 27.16
CA GLU A 525 -22.23 46.04 25.69
C GLU A 525 -21.18 45.04 25.17
N TYR A 526 -19.98 45.07 25.77
CA TYR A 526 -18.93 44.10 25.47
C TYR A 526 -19.36 42.66 25.79
N THR A 527 -20.02 42.43 26.92
CA THR A 527 -20.45 41.09 27.34
C THR A 527 -21.50 40.50 26.43
N LEU A 528 -22.47 41.30 26.04
CA LEU A 528 -23.55 40.90 25.13
C LEU A 528 -22.95 40.53 23.77
N SER A 529 -22.14 41.42 23.21
CA SER A 529 -21.40 41.18 21.96
C SER A 529 -20.50 39.93 22.04
N TYR A 530 -19.85 39.71 23.18
CA TYR A 530 -18.99 38.56 23.40
C TYR A 530 -19.77 37.25 23.39
N MET A 531 -20.89 37.20 24.12
CA MET A 531 -21.74 36.01 24.20
C MET A 531 -22.42 35.69 22.86
N GLU A 532 -22.82 36.70 22.11
CA GLU A 532 -23.41 36.55 20.77
C GLU A 532 -22.38 35.98 19.77
N ARG A 533 -21.13 36.48 19.79
CA ARG A 533 -20.04 35.92 18.96
C ARG A 533 -19.69 34.47 19.31
N HIS A 534 -19.88 34.09 20.57
CA HIS A 534 -19.63 32.75 21.09
C HIS A 534 -20.95 31.99 21.36
N ALA A 535 -21.93 32.10 20.46
CA ALA A 535 -23.26 31.51 20.61
C ALA A 535 -23.29 29.98 20.82
N GLU A 536 -22.24 29.24 20.43
CA GLU A 536 -22.13 27.80 20.73
C GLU A 536 -21.78 27.54 22.20
N GLU A 537 -20.99 28.42 22.83
CA GLU A 537 -20.61 28.34 24.24
C GLU A 537 -21.72 28.86 25.17
N PHE A 538 -22.53 29.81 24.68
CA PHE A 538 -23.61 30.46 25.44
C PHE A 538 -24.99 30.13 24.83
N PRO A 539 -25.69 29.08 25.30
CA PRO A 539 -26.98 28.66 24.74
C PRO A 539 -28.06 29.73 24.77
N ARG A 540 -28.02 30.63 25.78
CA ARG A 540 -28.99 31.72 25.97
C ARG A 540 -28.79 32.89 25.02
N SER A 541 -27.65 32.97 24.34
CA SER A 541 -27.36 34.01 23.34
C SER A 541 -27.43 33.48 21.91
N ASN A 542 -27.82 32.22 21.74
CA ASN A 542 -27.88 31.58 20.42
C ASN A 542 -29.24 31.86 19.75
N LEU A 543 -29.22 32.68 18.70
CA LEU A 543 -30.41 33.05 17.93
C LEU A 543 -31.16 31.83 17.37
N GLY A 544 -30.47 30.77 16.92
CA GLY A 544 -31.12 29.57 16.40
C GLY A 544 -31.97 28.84 17.44
N ASN A 545 -31.46 28.76 18.68
CA ASN A 545 -32.19 28.17 19.80
C ASN A 545 -33.38 29.04 20.22
N ILE A 546 -33.22 30.37 20.19
CA ILE A 546 -34.29 31.31 20.52
C ILE A 546 -35.41 31.23 19.48
N LEU A 547 -35.07 31.26 18.20
CA LEU A 547 -36.04 31.17 17.11
C LEU A 547 -36.77 29.81 17.09
N SER A 548 -36.08 28.72 17.40
CA SER A 548 -36.73 27.40 17.52
C SER A 548 -37.69 27.32 18.71
N LYS A 549 -37.37 27.93 19.85
CA LYS A 549 -38.33 28.07 20.97
C LYS A 549 -39.57 28.86 20.55
N ILE A 550 -39.39 30.00 19.86
CA ILE A 550 -40.51 30.81 19.38
C ILE A 550 -41.36 30.04 18.35
N LYS A 551 -40.74 29.24 17.47
CA LYS A 551 -41.46 28.37 16.51
C LYS A 551 -42.26 27.26 17.19
N SER A 552 -41.81 26.78 18.34
CA SER A 552 -42.52 25.74 19.10
C SER A 552 -43.75 26.25 19.88
N VAL A 553 -43.99 27.55 19.89
CA VAL A 553 -45.17 28.17 20.52
C VAL A 553 -46.44 27.79 19.74
N PRO A 554 -47.58 27.46 20.39
CA PRO A 554 -48.84 27.10 19.73
C PRO A 554 -49.34 28.15 18.73
N GLU A 555 -49.94 27.72 17.62
CA GLU A 555 -50.44 28.60 16.54
C GLU A 555 -51.43 29.67 17.03
N GLU A 556 -52.21 29.39 18.07
CA GLU A 556 -53.12 30.34 18.72
C GLU A 556 -52.37 31.58 19.24
N LYS A 557 -51.30 31.37 20.01
CA LYS A 557 -50.43 32.42 20.54
C LYS A 557 -49.64 33.11 19.41
N GLN A 558 -49.26 32.39 18.36
CA GLN A 558 -48.61 33.00 17.18
C GLN A 558 -49.56 33.99 16.47
N SER A 559 -50.85 33.67 16.41
CA SER A 559 -51.87 34.56 15.84
C SER A 559 -52.08 35.81 16.70
N GLU A 560 -51.99 35.69 18.03
CA GLU A 560 -52.03 36.82 18.97
C GLU A 560 -50.81 37.74 18.82
N ILE A 561 -49.61 37.16 18.65
CA ILE A 561 -48.38 37.92 18.34
C ILE A 561 -48.59 38.76 17.07
N LYS A 562 -49.10 38.16 15.99
CA LYS A 562 -49.35 38.86 14.72
C LYS A 562 -50.39 39.97 14.86
N LYS A 563 -51.49 39.73 15.58
CA LYS A 563 -52.55 40.72 15.83
C LYS A 563 -52.04 41.90 16.67
N PHE A 564 -51.25 41.64 17.71
CA PHE A 564 -50.72 42.68 18.57
C PHE A 564 -49.64 43.52 17.88
N LEU A 565 -48.78 42.89 17.06
CA LEU A 565 -47.80 43.61 16.23
C LEU A 565 -48.50 44.53 15.22
N ALA A 566 -49.57 44.05 14.57
CA ALA A 566 -50.38 44.87 13.67
C ALA A 566 -51.12 46.03 14.37
N LEU A 567 -51.51 45.86 15.64
CA LEU A 567 -52.16 46.91 16.44
C LEU A 567 -51.19 48.03 16.84
N ASN A 568 -49.91 47.69 17.06
CA ASN A 568 -48.87 48.63 17.52
C ASN A 568 -48.09 49.30 16.38
N ASP A 569 -48.39 48.98 15.12
CA ASP A 569 -47.85 49.63 13.92
C ASP A 569 -48.99 50.07 12.98
N PRO A 570 -49.75 51.11 13.34
CA PRO A 570 -50.86 51.62 12.52
C PRO A 570 -50.42 52.16 11.15
N ASP A 571 -49.15 52.54 11.02
CA ASP A 571 -48.56 53.09 9.79
C ASP A 571 -47.94 51.99 8.88
N ASN A 572 -48.00 50.70 9.27
CA ASN A 572 -47.37 49.56 8.57
C ASN A 572 -45.89 49.80 8.21
N THR A 573 -45.16 50.46 9.10
CA THR A 573 -43.73 50.76 8.93
C THR A 573 -42.83 49.53 9.08
N GLY A 574 -43.33 48.43 9.66
CA GLY A 574 -42.60 47.21 9.95
C GLY A 574 -41.72 47.29 11.21
N VAL A 575 -41.85 48.36 12.00
CA VAL A 575 -40.97 48.67 13.14
C VAL A 575 -41.78 48.97 14.41
N ILE A 576 -41.37 48.42 15.55
CA ILE A 576 -41.98 48.71 16.87
C ILE A 576 -40.93 48.98 17.96
N PRO A 577 -41.28 49.69 19.05
CA PRO A 577 -40.39 49.87 20.20
C PRO A 577 -40.07 48.55 20.92
N TYR A 578 -38.83 48.37 21.39
CA TYR A 578 -38.41 47.14 22.08
C TYR A 578 -39.23 46.83 23.33
N TYR A 579 -39.54 47.85 24.13
CA TYR A 579 -40.34 47.68 25.34
C TYR A 579 -41.70 47.03 25.04
N THR A 580 -42.32 47.40 23.91
CA THR A 580 -43.60 46.85 23.45
C THR A 580 -43.47 45.37 23.07
N LEU A 581 -42.41 45.00 22.33
CA LEU A 581 -42.12 43.60 22.00
C LEU A 581 -41.81 42.75 23.24
N ARG A 582 -41.00 43.28 24.15
CA ARG A 582 -40.63 42.63 25.43
C ARG A 582 -41.86 42.39 26.30
N SER A 583 -42.75 43.38 26.42
CA SER A 583 -44.01 43.25 27.17
C SER A 583 -44.91 42.16 26.60
N LEU A 584 -45.04 42.11 25.26
CA LEU A 584 -45.80 41.07 24.57
C LEU A 584 -45.23 39.67 24.80
N LEU A 585 -43.95 39.46 24.51
CA LEU A 585 -43.33 38.13 24.61
C LEU A 585 -43.31 37.61 26.05
N ARG A 586 -43.27 38.51 27.05
CA ARG A 586 -43.41 38.16 28.46
C ARG A 586 -44.86 37.84 28.84
N GLY A 587 -45.85 38.54 28.28
CA GLY A 587 -47.27 38.29 28.54
C GLY A 587 -47.81 36.98 27.94
N LEU A 588 -47.08 36.37 27.00
CA LEU A 588 -47.48 35.14 26.31
C LEU A 588 -46.89 33.85 26.92
N ASP A 589 -46.11 33.94 28.00
CA ASP A 589 -45.44 32.82 28.68
C ASP A 589 -44.69 31.89 27.70
N CYS A 590 -43.81 32.45 26.86
CA CYS A 590 -43.07 31.70 25.84
C CYS A 590 -41.79 30.99 26.35
N ASP A 591 -41.62 30.78 27.66
CA ASP A 591 -40.40 30.21 28.29
C ASP A 591 -39.07 30.86 27.83
N LEU A 592 -39.12 32.14 27.42
CA LEU A 592 -37.97 32.92 27.02
C LEU A 592 -37.37 33.62 28.24
N SER A 593 -36.04 33.54 28.40
CA SER A 593 -35.35 34.32 29.44
C SER A 593 -35.19 35.79 29.03
N GLU A 594 -35.01 36.69 30.02
CA GLU A 594 -34.77 38.11 29.76
C GLU A 594 -33.55 38.34 28.85
N HIS A 595 -32.51 37.51 28.99
CA HIS A 595 -31.35 37.51 28.10
C HIS A 595 -31.69 37.14 26.66
N GLU A 596 -32.56 36.15 26.44
CA GLU A 596 -32.97 35.72 25.10
C GLU A 596 -33.78 36.80 24.38
N LEU A 597 -34.66 37.50 25.12
CA LEU A 597 -35.42 38.64 24.61
C LEU A 597 -34.51 39.81 24.20
N LEU A 598 -33.48 40.06 25.00
CA LEU A 598 -32.52 41.13 24.77
C LEU A 598 -31.66 40.85 23.53
N VAL A 599 -31.18 39.61 23.36
CA VAL A 599 -30.41 39.19 22.18
C VAL A 599 -31.29 39.24 20.91
N LEU A 600 -32.55 38.82 21.01
CA LEU A 600 -33.52 38.96 19.92
C LEU A 600 -33.72 40.42 19.53
N GLY A 601 -33.91 41.31 20.51
CA GLY A 601 -34.03 42.75 20.25
C GLY A 601 -32.81 43.32 19.54
N ARG A 602 -31.60 42.95 19.97
CA ARG A 602 -30.33 43.39 19.36
C ARG A 602 -30.17 42.89 17.93
N SER A 603 -30.52 41.65 17.65
CA SER A 603 -30.38 41.04 16.31
C SER A 603 -31.27 41.69 15.24
N PHE A 604 -32.44 42.20 15.63
CA PHE A 604 -33.41 42.85 14.73
C PHE A 604 -33.46 44.38 14.90
N THR A 605 -32.42 44.98 15.50
CA THR A 605 -32.30 46.43 15.64
C THR A 605 -31.97 47.07 14.30
N GLU A 606 -32.79 48.06 13.88
CA GLU A 606 -32.53 48.83 12.66
C GLU A 606 -31.59 50.01 12.98
N SER A 607 -30.29 49.82 12.75
CA SER A 607 -29.33 50.93 12.75
C SER A 607 -29.48 51.71 11.45
N ARG A 608 -30.32 52.76 11.43
CA ARG A 608 -30.22 53.80 10.41
C ARG A 608 -28.87 54.51 10.56
N CYS A 609 -27.87 54.11 9.78
CA CYS A 609 -26.84 55.06 9.37
C CYS A 609 -27.45 55.87 8.22
N PRO A 610 -27.79 57.17 8.41
CA PRO A 610 -28.18 57.98 7.26
C PRO A 610 -27.03 57.93 6.25
N GLU A 611 -27.33 57.63 4.98
CA GLU A 611 -26.36 57.75 3.89
C GLU A 611 -26.01 59.24 3.74
N GLU A 612 -25.07 59.70 4.54
CA GLU A 612 -24.53 61.05 4.43
C GLU A 612 -23.53 61.08 3.27
N ASP A 613 -23.66 62.13 2.46
CA ASP A 613 -22.88 62.33 1.25
C ASP A 613 -21.37 62.43 1.59
N VAL A 614 -20.53 61.73 0.82
CA VAL A 614 -19.08 61.63 1.07
C VAL A 614 -18.45 63.02 1.09
N GLY A 615 -19.00 63.96 0.30
CA GLY A 615 -18.58 65.36 0.27
C GLY A 615 -18.78 66.07 1.62
N THR A 616 -19.90 65.86 2.31
CA THR A 616 -20.16 66.50 3.61
C THR A 616 -19.32 65.89 4.73
N MET A 617 -19.03 64.59 4.66
CA MET A 617 -18.15 63.90 5.61
C MET A 617 -16.68 64.34 5.49
N LEU A 618 -16.20 64.53 4.26
CA LEU A 618 -14.86 65.05 4.02
C LEU A 618 -14.74 66.50 4.46
N ALA A 619 -15.73 67.34 4.15
CA ALA A 619 -15.74 68.73 4.54
C ALA A 619 -15.79 68.90 6.07
N THR A 620 -16.56 68.06 6.79
CA THR A 620 -16.56 68.05 8.27
C THR A 620 -15.25 67.54 8.86
N ALA A 621 -14.64 66.50 8.28
CA ALA A 621 -13.33 66.02 8.72
C ALA A 621 -12.22 67.06 8.51
N GLN A 622 -12.19 67.73 7.35
CA GLN A 622 -11.23 68.80 7.07
C GLN A 622 -11.40 69.98 8.03
N GLU A 623 -12.63 70.39 8.33
CA GLU A 623 -12.90 71.49 9.25
C GLU A 623 -12.49 71.14 10.70
N LEU A 624 -12.70 69.89 11.15
CA LEU A 624 -12.24 69.42 12.46
C LEU A 624 -10.71 69.37 12.56
N LEU A 625 -10.03 68.98 11.48
CA LEU A 625 -8.56 68.97 11.41
C LEU A 625 -7.99 70.39 11.38
N ARG A 626 -8.66 71.31 10.68
CA ARG A 626 -8.32 72.74 10.65
C ARG A 626 -8.48 73.37 12.02
N LYS A 627 -9.62 73.14 12.71
CA LYS A 627 -9.86 73.63 14.08
C LYS A 627 -8.83 73.12 15.09
N LYS A 628 -8.36 71.88 14.92
CA LYS A 628 -7.35 71.26 15.80
C LYS A 628 -5.91 71.43 15.31
N LEU A 629 -5.68 72.25 14.28
CA LEU A 629 -4.37 72.60 13.72
C LEU A 629 -3.52 71.36 13.36
N PHE A 630 -4.14 70.34 12.77
CA PHE A 630 -3.43 69.13 12.36
C PHE A 630 -2.80 69.28 10.97
N GLU A 631 -1.47 69.27 10.92
CA GLU A 631 -0.67 69.47 9.68
C GLU A 631 0.25 68.28 9.34
N HIS A 632 0.30 67.24 10.18
CA HIS A 632 1.26 66.13 10.08
C HIS A 632 0.89 65.06 9.04
N PHE A 633 0.35 65.46 7.88
CA PHE A 633 -0.07 64.54 6.81
C PHE A 633 1.10 63.79 6.18
N HIS A 634 2.28 64.42 6.12
CA HIS A 634 3.51 63.78 5.60
C HIS A 634 3.97 62.61 6.47
N GLU A 635 3.79 62.68 7.79
CA GLU A 635 4.14 61.59 8.71
C GLU A 635 3.20 60.40 8.54
N ILE A 636 1.89 60.66 8.39
CA ILE A 636 0.88 59.64 8.07
C ILE A 636 1.23 58.97 6.74
N LYS A 637 1.51 59.76 5.70
CA LYS A 637 1.91 59.25 4.37
C LYS A 637 3.17 58.38 4.44
N ARG A 638 4.19 58.81 5.20
CA ARG A 638 5.43 58.03 5.39
C ARG A 638 5.17 56.73 6.15
N ALA A 639 4.33 56.75 7.18
CA ALA A 639 3.97 55.56 7.95
C ALA A 639 3.20 54.53 7.09
N LEU A 640 2.30 55.01 6.24
CA LEU A 640 1.52 54.19 5.31
C LEU A 640 2.41 53.56 4.23
N VAL A 641 3.29 54.33 3.60
CA VAL A 641 4.26 53.82 2.61
C VAL A 641 5.24 52.82 3.23
N HIS A 642 5.66 53.03 4.48
CA HIS A 642 6.52 52.08 5.18
C HIS A 642 5.79 50.75 5.48
N ARG A 643 4.47 50.81 5.71
CA ARG A 643 3.65 49.62 5.97
C ARG A 643 3.33 48.84 4.68
N ASP A 644 3.10 49.54 3.58
CA ASP A 644 2.88 48.96 2.25
C ASP A 644 4.20 48.50 1.60
N ARG A 645 4.74 47.38 2.07
CA ARG A 645 5.95 46.75 1.50
C ARG A 645 5.79 46.37 0.03
N SER A 646 4.55 46.12 -0.41
CA SER A 646 4.17 45.77 -1.77
C SER A 646 4.11 46.97 -2.72
N ARG A 647 4.10 48.21 -2.21
CA ARG A 647 3.84 49.44 -2.97
C ARG A 647 2.57 49.36 -3.82
N SER A 648 1.56 48.68 -3.29
CA SER A 648 0.27 48.48 -3.94
C SER A 648 -0.59 49.74 -3.95
N GLY A 649 -0.30 50.72 -3.09
CA GLY A 649 -1.14 51.91 -2.91
C GLY A 649 -2.39 51.66 -2.07
N ARG A 650 -2.57 50.42 -1.56
CA ARG A 650 -3.75 49.98 -0.82
C ARG A 650 -3.35 49.33 0.50
N LEU A 651 -4.17 49.53 1.53
CA LEU A 651 -3.96 48.94 2.86
C LEU A 651 -5.28 48.46 3.44
N SER A 652 -5.24 47.44 4.31
CA SER A 652 -6.44 46.95 4.98
C SER A 652 -7.06 48.03 5.88
N MET A 653 -8.39 48.03 6.00
CA MET A 653 -9.11 49.02 6.82
C MET A 653 -8.65 49.02 8.29
N SER A 654 -8.35 47.84 8.85
CA SER A 654 -7.82 47.70 10.23
C SER A 654 -6.44 48.33 10.39
N GLU A 655 -5.57 48.18 9.39
CA GLU A 655 -4.23 48.78 9.42
C GLU A 655 -4.30 50.29 9.24
N MET A 656 -5.15 50.78 8.33
CA MET A 656 -5.43 52.21 8.16
C MET A 656 -5.90 52.86 9.46
N ARG A 657 -6.89 52.25 10.12
CA ARG A 657 -7.42 52.76 11.39
C ARG A 657 -6.34 52.80 12.49
N THR A 658 -5.51 51.76 12.56
CA THR A 658 -4.41 51.68 13.53
C THR A 658 -3.36 52.76 13.28
N LEU A 659 -3.02 53.00 12.01
CA LEU A 659 -2.04 54.01 11.63
C LEU A 659 -2.54 55.44 11.86
N CYS A 660 -3.78 55.75 11.46
CA CYS A 660 -4.40 57.05 11.74
C CYS A 660 -4.43 57.36 13.25
N LYS A 661 -4.73 56.36 14.08
CA LYS A 661 -4.66 56.51 15.55
C LYS A 661 -3.23 56.68 16.07
N SER A 662 -2.27 55.91 15.54
CA SER A 662 -0.86 56.00 15.94
C SER A 662 -0.26 57.38 15.65
N CYS A 663 -0.68 58.01 14.55
CA CYS A 663 -0.29 59.36 14.16
C CYS A 663 -1.15 60.45 14.83
N ARG A 664 -1.99 60.10 15.80
CA ARG A 664 -2.86 61.01 16.56
C ARG A 664 -3.76 61.89 15.68
N LEU A 665 -4.30 61.33 14.60
CA LEU A 665 -5.24 62.05 13.72
C LEU A 665 -6.50 62.42 14.53
N PRO A 666 -6.81 63.71 14.73
CA PRO A 666 -7.79 64.12 15.73
C PRO A 666 -9.24 64.12 15.19
N LEU A 667 -9.61 63.03 14.52
CA LEU A 667 -10.96 62.75 14.02
C LEU A 667 -11.73 61.81 14.95
N PRO A 668 -13.06 61.93 15.04
CA PRO A 668 -13.93 60.97 15.71
C PRO A 668 -13.81 59.57 15.10
N ASP A 669 -13.84 58.54 15.93
CA ASP A 669 -13.73 57.14 15.49
C ASP A 669 -14.87 56.71 14.56
N SER A 670 -16.08 57.23 14.78
CA SER A 670 -17.26 57.01 13.94
C SER A 670 -17.10 57.63 12.55
N LEU A 671 -16.71 58.91 12.49
CA LEU A 671 -16.45 59.64 11.23
C LEU A 671 -15.27 59.03 10.46
N LEU A 672 -14.18 58.68 11.16
CA LEU A 672 -13.01 58.03 10.56
C LEU A 672 -13.36 56.65 9.97
N SER A 673 -14.12 55.84 10.70
CA SER A 673 -14.52 54.51 10.22
C SER A 673 -15.47 54.60 9.02
N ALA A 674 -16.40 55.56 9.05
CA ALA A 674 -17.34 55.78 7.95
C ALA A 674 -16.62 56.33 6.69
N LEU A 675 -15.66 57.23 6.85
CA LEU A 675 -14.80 57.68 5.73
C LEU A 675 -13.96 56.53 5.17
N LEU A 676 -13.27 55.76 6.02
CA LEU A 676 -12.48 54.60 5.56
C LEU A 676 -13.32 53.57 4.80
N HIS A 677 -14.59 53.37 5.18
CA HIS A 677 -15.51 52.49 4.46
C HIS A 677 -15.88 53.03 3.07
N LYS A 678 -16.03 54.35 2.90
CA LYS A 678 -16.34 54.97 1.60
C LYS A 678 -15.13 54.96 0.65
N PHE A 679 -13.91 55.01 1.19
CA PHE A 679 -12.66 54.90 0.43
C PHE A 679 -12.15 53.45 0.27
N ALA A 680 -12.92 52.46 0.73
CA ALA A 680 -12.58 51.05 0.59
C ALA A 680 -13.22 50.45 -0.68
N GLU A 681 -12.40 49.87 -1.54
CA GLU A 681 -12.86 48.99 -2.63
C GLU A 681 -12.42 47.56 -2.28
N SER A 682 -13.35 46.61 -2.24
CA SER A 682 -13.07 45.20 -1.89
C SER A 682 -12.38 44.98 -0.53
N GLY A 683 -12.57 45.89 0.44
CA GLY A 683 -12.01 45.78 1.79
C GLY A 683 -10.59 46.35 1.96
N GLU A 684 -9.98 46.83 0.87
CA GLU A 684 -8.72 47.56 0.89
C GLU A 684 -8.97 49.04 0.59
N VAL A 685 -8.35 49.91 1.39
CA VAL A 685 -8.50 51.37 1.29
C VAL A 685 -7.37 51.92 0.42
N ASP A 686 -7.72 52.74 -0.57
CA ASP A 686 -6.73 53.56 -1.28
C ASP A 686 -6.26 54.68 -0.34
N TYR A 687 -5.08 54.47 0.25
CA TYR A 687 -4.56 55.38 1.25
C TYR A 687 -4.07 56.70 0.64
N GLN A 688 -3.77 56.74 -0.66
CA GLN A 688 -3.37 57.97 -1.34
C GLN A 688 -4.58 58.86 -1.58
N ALA A 689 -5.68 58.27 -2.07
CA ALA A 689 -6.95 58.97 -2.26
C ALA A 689 -7.53 59.45 -0.92
N PHE A 690 -7.45 58.62 0.13
CA PHE A 690 -7.93 58.98 1.47
C PHE A 690 -7.15 60.16 2.09
N ILE A 691 -5.81 60.14 2.03
CA ILE A 691 -5.00 61.26 2.53
C ILE A 691 -5.28 62.52 1.71
N ALA A 692 -5.35 62.40 0.37
CA ALA A 692 -5.64 63.53 -0.50
C ALA A 692 -7.02 64.16 -0.19
N GLY A 693 -8.02 63.35 0.15
CA GLY A 693 -9.36 63.82 0.51
C GLY A 693 -9.43 64.49 1.88
N ILE A 694 -8.59 64.11 2.84
CA ILE A 694 -8.57 64.67 4.20
C ILE A 694 -7.58 65.84 4.34
N ASN A 695 -6.62 65.96 3.41
CA ASN A 695 -5.62 67.01 3.42
C ASN A 695 -6.22 68.37 3.02
N TRP A 696 -6.64 69.14 4.01
CA TRP A 696 -7.20 70.48 3.83
C TRP A 696 -6.18 71.52 3.35
N LEU A 697 -4.87 71.24 3.42
CA LEU A 697 -3.81 72.14 2.92
C LEU A 697 -3.67 72.07 1.40
N GLU A 698 -3.76 70.86 0.84
CA GLU A 698 -3.59 70.62 -0.59
C GLU A 698 -4.94 70.65 -1.34
N ASN A 699 -6.03 70.17 -0.71
CA ASN A 699 -7.36 70.06 -1.33
C ASN A 699 -8.48 70.56 -0.38
N PRO A 700 -8.66 71.87 -0.21
CA PRO A 700 -9.67 72.42 0.69
C PRO A 700 -11.09 72.20 0.15
N ALA A 701 -11.97 71.66 1.00
CA ALA A 701 -13.39 71.45 0.75
C ALA A 701 -14.23 72.71 1.06
N PRO A 702 -15.47 72.82 0.54
CA PRO A 702 -16.36 73.94 0.83
C PRO A 702 -16.68 74.07 2.32
N PRO A 703 -16.85 75.30 2.85
CA PRO A 703 -17.14 75.52 4.28
C PRO A 703 -18.49 74.92 4.68
N VAL A 704 -18.52 74.17 5.78
CA VAL A 704 -19.71 73.50 6.33
C VAL A 704 -20.38 74.36 7.40
N THR A 705 -21.72 74.34 7.47
CA THR A 705 -22.48 75.07 8.50
C THR A 705 -22.22 74.51 9.92
N PRO A 706 -22.24 75.36 10.96
CA PRO A 706 -21.98 74.95 12.35
C PRO A 706 -23.00 73.94 12.92
N GLU A 707 -24.20 73.88 12.35
CA GLU A 707 -25.26 72.92 12.75
C GLU A 707 -24.91 71.46 12.40
N LEU A 708 -24.28 71.23 11.24
CA LEU A 708 -23.82 69.91 10.82
C LEU A 708 -22.65 69.41 11.70
N ILE A 709 -21.77 70.31 12.12
CA ILE A 709 -20.67 69.99 13.05
C ILE A 709 -21.23 69.60 14.42
N ALA A 710 -22.24 70.33 14.92
CA ALA A 710 -22.92 70.02 16.17
C ALA A 710 -23.64 68.65 16.14
N LYS A 711 -24.20 68.24 15.00
CA LYS A 711 -24.81 66.90 14.81
C LYS A 711 -23.79 65.77 15.00
N PHE A 712 -22.58 65.92 14.44
CA PHE A 712 -21.49 64.97 14.65
C PHE A 712 -20.92 64.99 16.06
N GLU A 713 -20.84 66.17 16.70
CA GLU A 713 -20.43 66.32 18.11
C GLU A 713 -21.48 65.83 19.12
N LEU A 714 -22.78 65.90 18.82
CA LEU A 714 -23.88 65.38 19.66
C LEU A 714 -23.98 63.86 19.61
N ASN A 715 -23.79 63.25 18.44
CA ASN A 715 -23.60 61.80 18.35
C ASN A 715 -22.40 61.33 19.18
N MET A 716 -21.39 62.19 19.45
CA MET A 716 -20.27 61.85 20.35
C MET A 716 -20.62 61.79 21.85
N ARG A 717 -21.73 62.38 22.30
CA ARG A 717 -22.15 62.33 23.71
C ARG A 717 -23.14 61.21 24.02
N LEU A 718 -23.86 60.72 23.02
CA LEU A 718 -24.88 59.67 23.17
C LEU A 718 -24.30 58.25 23.10
N ASP A 719 -23.13 58.06 22.49
CA ASP A 719 -22.42 56.76 22.40
C ASP A 719 -21.81 56.29 23.74
N ALA A 720 -21.96 57.04 24.83
CA ALA A 720 -21.33 56.74 26.12
C ALA A 720 -22.28 56.15 27.19
N GLY A 721 -23.55 55.84 26.88
CA GLY A 721 -24.40 55.27 27.92
C GLY A 721 -25.87 54.95 27.64
N ASP A 722 -26.33 54.89 26.39
CA ASP A 722 -27.74 54.56 26.12
C ASP A 722 -27.91 53.75 24.83
N ALA A 723 -27.30 52.56 24.79
CA ALA A 723 -27.60 51.53 23.79
C ALA A 723 -28.81 50.68 24.24
N ALA A 724 -29.87 51.33 24.70
CA ALA A 724 -31.17 50.67 24.76
C ALA A 724 -31.60 50.39 23.32
N VAL A 725 -31.91 49.14 22.97
CA VAL A 725 -32.57 48.81 21.69
C VAL A 725 -33.85 49.65 21.62
N LYS A 726 -33.87 50.69 20.78
CA LYS A 726 -35.01 51.63 20.74
C LYS A 726 -36.13 51.06 19.88
N ASN A 727 -35.79 50.68 18.65
CA ASN A 727 -36.73 50.24 17.62
C ASN A 727 -36.29 48.88 17.03
N ILE A 728 -37.25 47.99 16.82
CA ILE A 728 -37.06 46.64 16.30
C ILE A 728 -37.86 46.46 15.02
N ASN A 729 -37.20 45.92 13.99
CA ASN A 729 -37.87 45.50 12.77
C ASN A 729 -38.58 44.14 13.01
N TYR A 730 -39.87 44.20 13.33
CA TYR A 730 -40.66 43.00 13.58
C TYR A 730 -41.05 42.26 12.28
N SER A 731 -41.00 42.93 11.13
CA SER A 731 -41.32 42.30 9.84
C SER A 731 -40.29 41.23 9.45
N SER A 732 -39.00 41.49 9.69
CA SER A 732 -37.92 40.51 9.52
C SER A 732 -38.05 39.34 10.51
N LEU A 733 -38.41 39.63 11.75
CA LEU A 733 -38.67 38.60 12.78
C LEU A 733 -39.86 37.70 12.38
N LEU A 734 -40.96 38.27 11.88
CA LEU A 734 -42.10 37.49 11.40
C LEU A 734 -41.73 36.66 10.16
N GLY A 735 -40.87 37.18 9.29
CA GLY A 735 -40.31 36.47 8.14
C GLY A 735 -39.52 35.23 8.55
N ASP A 736 -38.58 35.36 9.49
CA ASP A 736 -37.71 34.26 9.92
C ASP A 736 -38.42 33.19 10.78
N VAL A 737 -39.48 33.61 11.51
CA VAL A 737 -40.23 32.75 12.43
C VAL A 737 -41.40 32.04 11.74
N PHE A 738 -42.17 32.73 10.88
CA PHE A 738 -43.49 32.25 10.40
C PHE A 738 -43.61 32.04 8.88
N SER A 739 -42.53 32.11 8.11
CA SER A 739 -42.58 31.74 6.68
C SER A 739 -42.68 30.22 6.50
N ASN A 740 -43.91 29.73 6.35
CA ASN A 740 -44.20 28.37 5.91
C ASN A 740 -43.75 28.20 4.45
N ILE A 741 -42.73 27.39 4.20
CA ILE A 741 -42.52 26.77 2.88
C ILE A 741 -43.49 25.56 2.82
N PRO A 742 -44.53 25.56 1.97
CA PRO A 742 -45.36 24.38 1.80
C PRO A 742 -44.56 23.33 1.03
N SER A 743 -44.50 22.13 1.57
CA SER A 743 -44.05 20.93 0.86
C SER A 743 -45.14 20.52 -0.14
N GLY A 744 -44.85 20.68 -1.43
CA GLY A 744 -45.72 20.26 -2.53
C GLY A 744 -44.91 20.00 -3.80
N ASN A 745 -44.96 18.76 -4.28
CA ASN A 745 -44.32 18.25 -5.50
C ASN A 745 -44.67 19.05 -6.76
N GLY A 746 -43.71 19.23 -7.66
CA GLY A 746 -43.99 19.59 -9.06
C GLY A 746 -42.91 20.42 -9.74
N ASP A 747 -42.06 19.74 -10.51
CA ASP A 747 -41.24 20.18 -11.65
C ASP A 747 -40.22 21.32 -11.54
N GLN A 748 -38.96 20.89 -11.68
CA GLN A 748 -37.81 21.69 -12.05
C GLN A 748 -38.01 22.30 -13.43
N THR A 749 -37.82 23.61 -13.57
CA THR A 749 -36.94 24.17 -14.61
C THR A 749 -36.55 25.63 -14.30
N ASN A 750 -35.23 25.84 -14.28
CA ASN A 750 -34.50 27.07 -14.63
C ASN A 750 -34.60 28.34 -13.76
N ALA A 751 -33.78 28.42 -12.69
CA ALA A 751 -32.72 29.45 -12.54
C ALA A 751 -31.85 29.19 -11.26
N PRO A 752 -30.52 29.44 -11.26
CA PRO A 752 -29.59 28.78 -10.34
C PRO A 752 -29.06 29.65 -9.16
N SER A 753 -29.34 29.17 -7.96
CA SER A 753 -28.39 28.90 -6.84
C SER A 753 -27.55 30.03 -6.20
N ASP A 754 -28.15 30.81 -5.30
CA ASP A 754 -27.43 31.52 -4.22
C ASP A 754 -26.88 30.58 -3.12
N ARG A 755 -27.41 29.36 -3.01
CA ARG A 755 -26.87 28.30 -2.13
C ARG A 755 -25.48 27.78 -2.55
N ARG A 756 -25.03 28.09 -3.77
CA ARG A 756 -23.69 27.73 -4.26
C ARG A 756 -22.65 28.75 -3.81
N ARG A 757 -23.00 30.04 -3.79
CA ARG A 757 -22.18 31.14 -3.26
C ARG A 757 -22.04 31.08 -1.74
N GLU A 758 -23.08 30.65 -1.04
CA GLU A 758 -23.04 30.52 0.42
C GLU A 758 -22.26 29.29 0.87
N ARG A 759 -22.37 28.15 0.16
CA ARG A 759 -21.49 26.98 0.36
C ARG A 759 -20.06 27.23 -0.11
N GLU A 760 -19.83 28.09 -1.10
CA GLU A 760 -18.49 28.52 -1.51
C GLU A 760 -17.88 29.52 -0.51
N ARG A 761 -18.66 30.44 0.07
CA ARG A 761 -18.25 31.31 1.18
C ARG A 761 -17.98 30.55 2.47
N GLU A 762 -18.80 29.56 2.83
CA GLU A 762 -18.52 28.68 3.98
C GLU A 762 -17.30 27.77 3.74
N ARG A 763 -17.08 27.35 2.49
CA ARG A 763 -15.87 26.60 2.10
C ARG A 763 -14.64 27.50 2.02
N GLU A 764 -14.77 28.78 1.68
CA GLU A 764 -13.69 29.78 1.70
C GLU A 764 -13.35 30.23 3.12
N ILE A 765 -14.35 30.38 4.00
CA ILE A 765 -14.17 30.72 5.42
C ILE A 765 -13.58 29.54 6.18
N LYS A 766 -14.02 28.29 5.91
CA LYS A 766 -13.36 27.08 6.45
C LYS A 766 -11.97 26.83 5.83
N ARG A 767 -11.71 27.27 4.58
CA ARG A 767 -10.37 27.24 3.96
C ARG A 767 -9.46 28.36 4.50
N SER A 768 -9.94 29.55 4.83
CA SER A 768 -9.11 30.65 5.32
C SER A 768 -8.71 30.47 6.78
N SER A 769 -9.62 29.99 7.63
CA SER A 769 -9.36 29.74 9.05
C SER A 769 -8.51 28.48 9.31
N ASN A 770 -8.69 27.38 8.57
CA ASN A 770 -7.83 26.19 8.67
C ASN A 770 -6.54 26.28 7.81
N SER A 771 -6.46 27.15 6.80
CA SER A 771 -5.20 27.37 6.06
C SER A 771 -4.27 28.35 6.75
N LEU A 772 -4.71 29.41 7.43
CA LEU A 772 -3.74 30.33 8.05
C LEU A 772 -2.94 29.71 9.21
N VAL A 773 -3.47 28.69 9.90
CA VAL A 773 -2.78 28.02 11.02
C VAL A 773 -1.96 26.80 10.56
N SER A 774 -2.37 26.10 9.50
CA SER A 774 -1.62 24.94 8.96
C SER A 774 -0.62 25.32 7.86
N HIS A 775 -0.94 26.31 7.01
CA HIS A 775 -0.15 26.72 5.85
C HIS A 775 1.01 27.65 6.24
N ASN A 776 0.86 28.47 7.30
CA ASN A 776 1.98 29.22 7.87
C ASN A 776 2.92 28.35 8.71
N LYS A 777 2.42 27.32 9.42
CA LYS A 777 3.28 26.32 10.10
C LYS A 777 4.05 25.48 9.08
N SER A 778 3.41 25.06 7.98
CA SER A 778 4.07 24.33 6.90
C SER A 778 5.08 25.17 6.14
N ARG A 779 4.82 26.45 5.85
CA ARG A 779 5.79 27.35 5.20
C ARG A 779 6.97 27.72 6.11
N PHE A 780 6.73 27.88 7.41
CA PHE A 780 7.78 28.18 8.39
C PHE A 780 8.69 26.97 8.63
N MET A 781 8.10 25.77 8.80
CA MET A 781 8.84 24.49 8.83
C MET A 781 9.56 24.22 7.51
N TRP A 782 8.95 24.52 6.36
CA TRP A 782 9.59 24.35 5.05
C TRP A 782 10.79 25.29 4.87
N ARG A 783 10.71 26.53 5.37
CA ARG A 783 11.84 27.47 5.40
C ARG A 783 12.97 26.95 6.30
N ILE A 784 12.65 26.51 7.51
CA ILE A 784 13.64 25.96 8.45
C ILE A 784 14.29 24.69 7.88
N CYS A 785 13.52 23.76 7.31
CA CYS A 785 14.07 22.56 6.69
C CYS A 785 14.92 22.86 5.45
N LYS A 786 14.56 23.89 4.66
CA LYS A 786 15.33 24.32 3.49
C LYS A 786 16.65 25.00 3.91
N ASP A 787 16.61 25.79 4.97
CA ASP A 787 17.80 26.45 5.53
C ASP A 787 18.72 25.42 6.21
N VAL A 788 18.17 24.44 6.94
CA VAL A 788 18.94 23.33 7.52
C VAL A 788 19.53 22.43 6.42
N ALA A 789 18.77 22.12 5.37
CA ALA A 789 19.29 21.35 4.23
C ALA A 789 20.39 22.11 3.47
N ALA A 790 20.28 23.44 3.33
CA ALA A 790 21.32 24.27 2.73
C ALA A 790 22.58 24.35 3.60
N VAL A 791 22.43 24.44 4.93
CA VAL A 791 23.56 24.42 5.88
C VAL A 791 24.25 23.06 5.92
N VAL A 792 23.49 21.95 5.89
CA VAL A 792 24.05 20.60 5.84
C VAL A 792 24.73 20.34 4.49
N ALA A 793 24.14 20.77 3.37
CA ALA A 793 24.78 20.66 2.06
C ALA A 793 26.06 21.51 1.95
N ALA A 794 26.08 22.71 2.55
CA ALA A 794 27.26 23.56 2.61
C ALA A 794 28.36 22.96 3.51
N ALA A 795 27.99 22.35 4.65
CA ALA A 795 28.91 21.67 5.55
C ALA A 795 29.54 20.42 4.90
N VAL A 796 28.73 19.61 4.21
CA VAL A 796 29.20 18.42 3.48
C VAL A 796 30.07 18.82 2.27
N ALA A 797 29.74 19.89 1.56
CA ALA A 797 30.57 20.43 0.47
C ALA A 797 31.90 21.03 0.97
N ALA A 798 31.92 21.59 2.19
CA ALA A 798 33.13 22.11 2.82
C ALA A 798 34.06 20.98 3.33
N GLN A 799 33.51 19.90 3.90
CA GLN A 799 34.28 18.73 4.37
C GLN A 799 34.72 17.77 3.26
N GLY A 800 34.01 17.74 2.12
CA GLY A 800 34.41 16.97 0.93
C GLY A 800 35.68 17.48 0.25
N ARG A 801 36.09 18.73 0.52
CA ARG A 801 37.33 19.33 -0.01
C ARG A 801 38.58 19.04 0.83
N THR A 802 38.43 18.60 2.08
CA THR A 802 39.55 18.41 3.01
C THR A 802 39.93 16.95 3.28
N THR A 803 39.13 15.97 2.83
CA THR A 803 39.36 14.54 3.12
C THR A 803 39.75 13.75 1.86
N GLN A 804 40.93 13.12 1.89
CA GLN A 804 41.48 12.28 0.82
C GLN A 804 40.97 10.81 0.86
N ASN A 805 40.19 10.43 1.87
CA ASN A 805 39.83 9.03 2.11
C ASN A 805 38.48 8.64 1.48
N THR A 806 38.49 7.65 0.59
CA THR A 806 37.33 7.26 -0.26
C THR A 806 36.20 6.56 0.52
N ARG A 807 36.50 5.96 1.68
CA ARG A 807 35.52 5.33 2.58
C ARG A 807 34.67 6.34 3.36
N GLU A 808 35.24 7.48 3.75
CA GLU A 808 34.48 8.50 4.49
C GLU A 808 33.50 9.24 3.57
N LYS A 809 33.88 9.45 2.29
CA LYS A 809 32.98 10.03 1.28
C LYS A 809 31.76 9.16 0.98
N THR A 810 31.92 7.84 1.03
CA THR A 810 30.82 6.89 0.84
C THR A 810 29.90 6.83 2.06
N CYS A 811 30.45 6.84 3.28
CA CYS A 811 29.62 6.93 4.50
C CYS A 811 28.84 8.25 4.58
N LEU A 812 29.44 9.39 4.21
CA LEU A 812 28.76 10.69 4.20
C LEU A 812 27.65 10.78 3.14
N SER A 813 27.82 10.14 1.96
CA SER A 813 26.76 10.12 0.94
C SER A 813 25.59 9.22 1.35
N ILE A 814 25.88 8.09 1.99
CA ILE A 814 24.86 7.18 2.54
C ILE A 814 24.09 7.87 3.67
N PHE A 815 24.79 8.56 4.57
CA PHE A 815 24.15 9.31 5.67
C PHE A 815 23.24 10.43 5.13
N ALA A 816 23.70 11.18 4.12
CA ALA A 816 22.88 12.19 3.46
C ALA A 816 21.63 11.59 2.77
N TYR A 817 21.76 10.41 2.13
CA TYR A 817 20.64 9.72 1.50
C TYR A 817 19.60 9.23 2.52
N ILE A 818 20.05 8.69 3.66
CA ILE A 818 19.18 8.22 4.75
C ILE A 818 18.41 9.39 5.38
N VAL A 819 19.07 10.53 5.60
CA VAL A 819 18.43 11.73 6.16
C VAL A 819 17.37 12.28 5.20
N VAL A 820 17.64 12.31 3.89
CA VAL A 820 16.66 12.75 2.88
C VAL A 820 15.47 11.78 2.79
N GLN A 821 15.70 10.47 2.86
CA GLN A 821 14.63 9.45 2.90
C GLN A 821 13.77 9.60 4.15
N HIS A 822 14.37 9.83 5.33
CA HIS A 822 13.61 10.04 6.56
C HIS A 822 12.75 11.31 6.52
N ILE A 823 13.25 12.40 5.92
CA ILE A 823 12.49 13.64 5.73
C ILE A 823 11.31 13.40 4.77
N TYR A 824 11.49 12.60 3.72
CA TYR A 824 10.45 12.29 2.74
C TYR A 824 9.35 11.36 3.31
N ILE A 825 9.75 10.37 4.13
CA ILE A 825 8.81 9.49 4.86
C ILE A 825 8.01 10.29 5.90
N TYR A 826 8.64 11.28 6.54
CA TYR A 826 7.96 12.19 7.47
C TYR A 826 6.97 13.12 6.74
N GLN A 827 7.28 13.55 5.51
CA GLN A 827 6.34 14.28 4.64
C GLN A 827 5.15 13.42 4.19
N ALA A 828 5.36 12.14 3.87
CA ALA A 828 4.28 11.24 3.46
C ALA A 828 3.27 10.95 4.59
N ARG A 829 3.75 10.85 5.84
CA ARG A 829 2.88 10.62 7.02
C ARG A 829 2.08 11.84 7.47
N THR A 830 2.55 13.05 7.19
CA THR A 830 1.93 14.30 7.67
C THR A 830 0.88 14.88 6.73
N VAL A 831 0.85 14.48 5.44
CA VAL A 831 -0.03 15.06 4.41
C VAL A 831 -1.16 14.12 3.94
N GLY A 832 -1.19 12.85 4.36
CA GLY A 832 -2.35 11.97 4.16
C GLY A 832 -2.76 11.76 2.70
N ILE A 833 -1.82 11.44 1.82
CA ILE A 833 -2.08 11.12 0.41
C ILE A 833 -2.10 9.58 0.24
N PRO A 834 -3.13 8.97 -0.39
CA PRO A 834 -3.16 7.53 -0.61
C PRO A 834 -2.11 7.11 -1.67
N GLY A 835 -1.42 6.01 -1.38
CA GLY A 835 -0.25 5.55 -2.13
C GLY A 835 -0.52 5.32 -3.61
N LYS A 836 0.25 6.01 -4.47
CA LYS A 836 0.57 5.57 -5.82
C LYS A 836 2.00 5.03 -5.81
N VAL A 837 2.12 3.74 -6.11
CA VAL A 837 3.37 3.09 -6.49
C VAL A 837 3.86 3.74 -7.79
N LEU A 838 5.10 4.24 -7.83
CA LEU A 838 5.78 4.58 -9.08
C LEU A 838 6.89 3.55 -9.36
N PRO A 839 7.15 3.25 -10.66
CA PRO A 839 7.96 2.12 -11.10
C PRO A 839 9.45 2.47 -11.21
N GLY A 840 10.29 1.44 -11.11
CA GLY A 840 11.63 1.42 -11.73
C GLY A 840 12.79 1.91 -10.85
N ILE A 841 13.53 0.97 -10.29
CA ILE A 841 14.87 1.18 -9.73
C ILE A 841 15.86 1.29 -10.91
N PRO A 842 16.66 2.37 -11.06
CA PRO A 842 17.81 2.33 -11.95
C PRO A 842 18.97 1.64 -11.24
N ILE A 843 19.38 0.49 -11.78
CA ILE A 843 20.58 -0.23 -11.38
C ILE A 843 21.79 0.60 -11.82
N VAL A 844 22.49 1.21 -10.87
CA VAL A 844 23.80 1.84 -11.12
C VAL A 844 24.88 0.79 -10.93
N LYS A 845 25.48 0.34 -12.05
CA LYS A 845 26.62 -0.59 -12.07
C LYS A 845 27.91 0.18 -11.76
N ILE A 846 28.55 -0.09 -10.62
CA ILE A 846 29.92 0.35 -10.33
C ILE A 846 30.70 -0.83 -9.75
N GLY A 847 31.78 -1.24 -10.44
CA GLY A 847 32.85 -2.08 -9.87
C GLY A 847 32.46 -3.52 -9.52
N GLY A 848 32.06 -4.30 -10.54
CA GLY A 848 31.79 -5.74 -10.51
C GLY A 848 32.19 -6.52 -9.25
N LYS A 849 31.27 -6.59 -8.27
CA LYS A 849 31.09 -7.67 -7.29
C LYS A 849 29.75 -7.43 -6.58
N MET A 850 28.85 -8.42 -6.62
CA MET A 850 27.66 -8.44 -5.78
C MET A 850 28.06 -8.87 -4.37
N VAL A 851 27.68 -8.09 -3.37
CA VAL A 851 27.63 -8.52 -1.97
C VAL A 851 26.27 -8.05 -1.45
N GLU A 852 25.42 -9.02 -1.09
CA GLU A 852 24.17 -8.80 -0.38
C GLU A 852 24.49 -8.59 1.10
N ASP A 853 24.12 -7.41 1.62
CA ASP A 853 23.66 -7.16 3.00
C ASP A 853 22.97 -5.78 3.06
#